data_AF-A0AAE0VLE9-F1
#
_entry.id   AF-A0AAE0VLE9-F1
#
_cell.length_a   1.000
_cell.length_b   1.000
_cell.length_c   1.000
_cell.angle_alpha   90.00
_cell.angle_beta   90.00
_cell.angle_gamma   90.00
#
_symmetry.space_group_name_H-M   'P 1'
#
loop_
_entity.id
_entity.type
_entity.pdbx_description
1 polymer ?
#
loop_
_entity_poly.entity_id
_entity_poly.type
_entity_poly.pdbx_seq_one_letter_code
_entity_poly.pdbx_strand_id
1 'polypeptide(L)'
;MSKDNILGRISLQPGQTLQIPSETISDIVRRLWKQKLFKNIQVDIKYLDDDKIELIFIVEENPIVVAIEYTGVKELSLDEVRKKSGLREGMILSDEILSLVRNNVLKYYELEGFFNAKLTYELITQTEGQVKLKVVISEQTRMVIEKIFFYGNTAFQGSELEWHLGETVTNNWWRNIFGRPRFKKEQFDKDKDILISFYKERGYRDIRIIKDSVSFSNDNEKIEIHIWLEEGPKYTIRNISWEGNHLYSSHVLSDILSIKKGDVYNAKLITERMSNPQEANISSLYSDRGYMTFRYDSQEKVLEGDSIDIKFFISEGDVFRIRHVNFEGNTRTKDHVIRRAIYLYPGDVFSRENIIRSIREIAQTNYFDPEKIIPNINPLIESKEVDISFGLTEKSSDTFNASIGWGPSLGITGSIGLSFKNFSAGDFFTWKGFYGDGQIIELKVDLGQYYGYRTFSASFTEPWAFGTPLSLSGGAYYTYYIISTSTQSYQVIGVSTSVGRRLPWPDDTFTASITLRYQYLCGSITNFGVNRNITQASEFSIIASISRNSVANPIYPRGGSEYTWTGQISGGPFLPGEISFWKTTFTAKIYQRIIGDLVFVSGGEFGFLNKFKDNDIVSYVDYFHMGGGGLSTIKTIPLRGYPDQNVGPINPEFSTNSYRDYSGKTYLKFSGELRHPIILNQSVSAYAVGFFEFGNVWSDVSAVNLTDLKKSIGFGLRIFLPIVGMLGLDYAYGFDKIPANPGDNNQGWRFVFTFGPFARAIAVWQVAYNVNDMAPSEFVGGIATRIIVLELAPVLTGIIVAGRVGASVAAELSSMKITEQLDALTVMGLHPYRYLAMPRLVASMLMMPVMVVFAILVAILGAFIASVGAFDITPTEFVKASRSFFFINDLLGGLTKSIAFGLLTATTGCYAGFNASLGSQGVGAATVKRNDATPAGNDATPAGNATTPAGVAVTYAGVAVTYAGVAVTPAGVAVTYAGVAVTPTGVAITPAGVAITPCLERVIERT
;
A
#
# COMPACT_ATOMS: atom_id res chain seq x y z
N MET A 1 -21.78 -36.56 -40.86
CA MET A 1 -22.24 -35.50 -41.81
C MET A 1 -23.30 -36.06 -42.76
N SER A 2 -24.13 -35.24 -43.43
CA SER A 2 -25.10 -35.76 -44.43
C SER A 2 -24.42 -36.06 -45.77
N LYS A 3 -24.92 -37.07 -46.49
CA LYS A 3 -24.38 -37.51 -47.80
C LYS A 3 -24.28 -36.36 -48.81
N ASP A 4 -25.29 -35.51 -48.88
CA ASP A 4 -25.34 -34.37 -49.82
C ASP A 4 -24.29 -33.30 -49.50
N ASN A 5 -23.94 -33.13 -48.21
CA ASN A 5 -22.91 -32.18 -47.79
C ASN A 5 -21.50 -32.66 -48.17
N ILE A 6 -21.26 -33.97 -48.14
CA ILE A 6 -20.00 -34.58 -48.61
C ILE A 6 -19.92 -34.50 -50.14
N LEU A 7 -21.01 -34.84 -50.85
CA LEU A 7 -21.08 -34.77 -52.31
C LEU A 7 -20.93 -33.33 -52.83
N GLY A 8 -21.49 -32.34 -52.16
CA GLY A 8 -21.33 -30.92 -52.52
C GLY A 8 -19.90 -30.39 -52.36
N ARG A 9 -19.03 -31.09 -51.62
CA ARG A 9 -17.60 -30.76 -51.45
C ARG A 9 -16.70 -31.44 -52.49
N ILE A 10 -17.26 -32.35 -53.27
CA ILE A 10 -16.59 -33.06 -54.35
C ILE A 10 -16.88 -32.32 -55.65
N SER A 11 -15.84 -31.89 -56.37
CA SER A 11 -15.99 -31.09 -57.60
C SER A 11 -16.30 -31.94 -58.85
N LEU A 12 -16.90 -33.13 -58.67
CA LEU A 12 -17.29 -34.05 -59.75
C LEU A 12 -18.79 -34.16 -59.78
N GLN A 13 -19.37 -34.07 -60.98
CA GLN A 13 -20.79 -34.31 -61.20
C GLN A 13 -21.03 -35.66 -61.89
N PRO A 14 -22.14 -36.36 -61.57
CA PRO A 14 -22.53 -37.56 -62.30
C PRO A 14 -22.60 -37.29 -63.81
N GLY A 15 -21.95 -38.13 -64.62
CA GLY A 15 -21.90 -38.01 -66.09
C GLY A 15 -20.68 -37.27 -66.65
N GLN A 16 -19.79 -36.75 -65.80
CA GLN A 16 -18.54 -36.11 -66.22
C GLN A 16 -17.51 -37.14 -66.70
N THR A 17 -16.88 -36.89 -67.86
CA THR A 17 -15.81 -37.74 -68.40
C THR A 17 -14.53 -37.56 -67.59
N LEU A 18 -13.90 -38.67 -67.18
CA LEU A 18 -12.71 -38.67 -66.32
C LEU A 18 -11.68 -39.67 -66.86
N GLN A 19 -10.42 -39.26 -66.99
CA GLN A 19 -9.32 -40.15 -67.36
C GLN A 19 -8.76 -40.84 -66.10
N ILE A 20 -8.68 -42.17 -66.08
CA ILE A 20 -8.06 -42.94 -64.99
C ILE A 20 -6.66 -43.40 -65.45
N PRO A 21 -5.60 -43.21 -64.63
CA PRO A 21 -5.59 -42.52 -63.33
C PRO A 21 -5.81 -41.00 -63.47
N SER A 22 -6.57 -40.43 -62.53
CA SER A 22 -7.02 -39.04 -62.61
C SER A 22 -6.32 -38.14 -61.59
N GLU A 23 -5.70 -37.05 -62.06
CA GLU A 23 -5.22 -35.97 -61.19
C GLU A 23 -6.38 -35.30 -60.43
N THR A 24 -7.55 -35.22 -61.07
CA THR A 24 -8.78 -34.67 -60.48
C THR A 24 -9.21 -35.41 -59.22
N ILE A 25 -9.11 -36.76 -59.19
CA ILE A 25 -9.42 -37.55 -57.98
C ILE A 25 -8.42 -37.22 -56.86
N SER A 26 -7.13 -37.15 -57.18
CA SER A 26 -6.08 -36.81 -56.22
C SER A 26 -6.26 -35.41 -55.63
N ASP A 27 -6.73 -34.45 -56.43
CA ASP A 27 -7.03 -33.09 -55.99
C ASP A 27 -8.28 -33.00 -55.13
N ILE A 28 -9.26 -33.87 -55.35
CA ILE A 28 -10.44 -33.98 -54.49
C ILE A 28 -10.04 -34.55 -53.13
N VAL A 29 -9.26 -35.64 -53.11
CA VAL A 29 -8.75 -36.20 -51.85
C VAL A 29 -7.90 -35.17 -51.11
N ARG A 30 -6.98 -34.46 -51.78
CA ARG A 30 -6.19 -33.38 -51.17
C ARG A 30 -7.08 -32.25 -50.62
N ARG A 31 -8.15 -31.87 -51.33
CA ARG A 31 -9.10 -30.84 -50.85
C ARG A 31 -9.90 -31.31 -49.65
N LEU A 32 -10.41 -32.54 -49.65
CA LEU A 32 -11.14 -33.10 -48.51
C LEU A 32 -10.22 -33.25 -47.29
N TRP A 33 -8.96 -33.67 -47.49
CA TRP A 33 -7.95 -33.75 -46.43
C TRP A 33 -7.63 -32.39 -45.83
N LYS A 34 -7.50 -31.35 -46.66
CA LYS A 34 -7.29 -29.95 -46.22
C LYS A 34 -8.43 -29.40 -45.36
N GLN A 35 -9.63 -29.97 -45.43
CA GLN A 35 -10.76 -29.53 -44.60
C GLN A 35 -10.65 -29.99 -43.14
N LYS A 36 -9.74 -30.92 -42.82
CA LYS A 36 -9.50 -31.46 -41.46
C LYS A 36 -10.71 -32.12 -40.79
N LEU A 37 -11.78 -32.39 -41.55
CA LEU A 37 -13.01 -33.02 -41.07
C LEU A 37 -12.92 -34.54 -41.02
N PHE A 38 -11.98 -35.13 -41.76
CA PHE A 38 -11.87 -36.57 -41.95
C PHE A 38 -10.56 -37.09 -41.36
N LYS A 39 -10.66 -38.23 -40.67
CA LYS A 39 -9.55 -39.02 -40.14
C LYS A 39 -8.95 -39.94 -41.20
N ASN A 40 -9.80 -40.47 -42.09
CA ASN A 40 -9.41 -41.36 -43.18
C ASN A 40 -10.29 -41.09 -44.42
N ILE A 41 -9.68 -41.17 -45.60
CA ILE A 41 -10.36 -40.98 -46.90
C ILE A 41 -9.81 -42.05 -47.85
N GLN A 42 -10.69 -42.94 -48.31
CA GLN A 42 -10.40 -43.95 -49.30
C GLN A 42 -11.33 -43.74 -50.51
N VAL A 43 -10.81 -44.00 -51.70
CA VAL A 43 -11.57 -43.89 -52.95
C VAL A 43 -11.45 -45.20 -53.69
N ASP A 44 -12.55 -45.94 -53.76
CA ASP A 44 -12.66 -47.17 -54.51
C ASP A 44 -13.31 -46.90 -55.87
N ILE A 45 -12.90 -47.66 -56.89
CA ILE A 45 -13.43 -47.55 -58.24
C ILE A 45 -14.07 -48.88 -58.60
N LYS A 46 -15.35 -48.84 -58.97
CA LYS A 46 -16.10 -50.00 -59.46
C LYS A 46 -16.45 -49.79 -60.93
N TYR A 47 -16.02 -50.71 -61.78
CA TYR A 47 -16.29 -50.67 -63.23
C TYR A 47 -17.68 -51.24 -63.50
N LEU A 48 -18.52 -50.51 -64.25
CA LEU A 48 -19.91 -50.88 -64.53
C LEU A 48 -20.11 -51.37 -65.98
N ASP A 49 -19.43 -50.76 -66.97
CA ASP A 49 -19.37 -51.12 -68.42
C ASP A 49 -18.06 -50.56 -69.03
N ASP A 50 -17.72 -50.86 -70.30
CA ASP A 50 -16.46 -50.41 -70.96
C ASP A 50 -16.22 -48.88 -70.90
N ASP A 51 -17.28 -48.06 -70.81
CA ASP A 51 -17.20 -46.58 -70.75
C ASP A 51 -17.81 -45.96 -69.46
N LYS A 52 -18.14 -46.76 -68.43
CA LYS A 52 -18.78 -46.25 -67.19
C LYS A 52 -18.12 -46.78 -65.90
N ILE A 53 -17.86 -45.86 -64.97
CA ILE A 53 -17.28 -46.13 -63.65
C ILE A 53 -18.15 -45.56 -62.52
N GLU A 54 -18.13 -46.22 -61.37
CA GLU A 54 -18.69 -45.74 -60.10
C GLU A 54 -17.53 -45.45 -59.12
N LEU A 55 -17.46 -44.23 -58.62
CA LEU A 55 -16.49 -43.81 -57.60
C LEU A 55 -17.13 -43.87 -56.21
N ILE A 56 -16.54 -44.67 -55.32
CA ILE A 56 -17.01 -44.85 -53.95
C ILE A 56 -16.03 -44.16 -53.01
N PHE A 57 -16.46 -43.06 -52.40
CA PHE A 57 -15.69 -42.35 -51.37
C PHE A 57 -16.05 -42.91 -50.00
N ILE A 58 -15.11 -43.60 -49.36
CA ILE A 58 -15.22 -44.08 -47.99
C ILE A 58 -14.49 -43.08 -47.09
N VAL A 59 -15.22 -42.41 -46.21
CA VAL A 59 -14.67 -41.38 -45.32
C VAL A 59 -14.96 -41.72 -43.85
N GLU A 60 -13.95 -41.57 -43.00
CA GLU A 60 -14.07 -41.62 -41.54
C GLU A 60 -13.96 -40.19 -41.01
N GLU A 61 -14.97 -39.68 -40.31
CA GLU A 61 -14.97 -38.33 -39.76
C GLU A 61 -14.09 -38.24 -38.49
N ASN A 62 -13.42 -37.11 -38.28
CA ASN A 62 -12.78 -36.81 -37.00
C ASN A 62 -13.86 -36.57 -35.94
N PRO A 63 -13.69 -37.09 -34.71
CA PRO A 63 -14.70 -36.94 -33.67
C PRO A 63 -14.79 -35.50 -33.16
N ILE A 64 -15.98 -35.12 -32.70
CA ILE A 64 -16.24 -33.81 -32.08
C ILE A 64 -16.13 -33.93 -30.56
N VAL A 65 -15.42 -33.00 -29.94
CA VAL A 65 -15.25 -32.95 -28.48
C VAL A 65 -16.51 -32.36 -27.84
N VAL A 66 -17.24 -33.15 -27.05
CA VAL A 66 -18.44 -32.68 -26.33
C VAL A 66 -18.11 -32.13 -24.95
N ALA A 67 -17.12 -32.74 -24.29
CA ALA A 67 -16.67 -32.33 -22.97
C ALA A 67 -15.17 -32.58 -22.83
N ILE A 68 -14.49 -31.71 -22.08
CA ILE A 68 -13.05 -31.83 -21.82
C ILE A 68 -12.82 -31.95 -20.31
N GLU A 69 -12.12 -33.01 -19.91
CA GLU A 69 -11.73 -33.24 -18.53
C GLU A 69 -10.21 -33.16 -18.39
N TYR A 70 -9.73 -32.38 -17.44
CA TYR A 70 -8.29 -32.28 -17.13
C TYR A 70 -8.04 -32.95 -15.80
N THR A 71 -7.06 -33.85 -15.76
CA THR A 71 -6.69 -34.60 -14.56
C THR A 71 -5.18 -34.53 -14.34
N GLY A 72 -4.78 -34.51 -13.06
CA GLY A 72 -3.36 -34.50 -12.67
C GLY A 72 -2.70 -33.13 -12.55
N VAL A 73 -3.45 -32.03 -12.72
CA VAL A 73 -2.97 -30.66 -12.41
C VAL A 73 -3.04 -30.43 -10.89
N LYS A 74 -1.89 -30.32 -10.22
CA LYS A 74 -1.81 -30.22 -8.74
C LYS A 74 -1.16 -28.92 -8.29
N GLU A 75 -0.03 -28.53 -8.88
CA GLU A 75 0.70 -27.31 -8.49
C GLU A 75 0.31 -26.08 -9.31
N LEU A 76 -0.04 -26.24 -10.59
CA LEU A 76 -0.40 -25.12 -11.47
C LEU A 76 -1.90 -24.82 -11.48
N SER A 77 -2.27 -23.62 -11.92
CA SER A 77 -3.68 -23.24 -12.08
C SER A 77 -4.34 -24.00 -13.23
N LEU A 78 -5.44 -24.70 -12.93
CA LEU A 78 -6.21 -25.44 -13.92
C LEU A 78 -6.70 -24.54 -15.07
N ASP A 79 -7.10 -23.31 -14.77
CA ASP A 79 -7.62 -22.37 -15.76
C ASP A 79 -6.53 -21.88 -16.72
N GLU A 80 -5.29 -21.75 -16.26
CA GLU A 80 -4.16 -21.41 -17.12
C GLU A 80 -3.78 -22.58 -18.04
N VAL A 81 -3.76 -23.81 -17.51
CA VAL A 81 -3.50 -25.03 -18.31
C VAL A 81 -4.57 -25.18 -19.39
N ARG A 82 -5.84 -24.95 -19.06
CA ARG A 82 -6.96 -24.92 -20.01
C ARG A 82 -6.78 -23.86 -21.10
N LYS A 83 -6.33 -22.66 -20.71
CA LYS A 83 -6.08 -21.56 -21.65
C LYS A 83 -4.92 -21.87 -22.60
N LYS A 84 -3.85 -22.49 -22.10
CA LYS A 84 -2.63 -22.84 -22.86
C LYS A 84 -2.83 -24.07 -23.76
N SER A 85 -3.67 -25.01 -23.37
CA SER A 85 -4.00 -26.17 -24.20
C SER A 85 -4.73 -25.76 -25.48
N GLY A 86 -5.57 -24.73 -25.42
CA GLY A 86 -6.35 -24.24 -26.57
C GLY A 86 -7.52 -25.14 -26.95
N LEU A 87 -7.82 -26.18 -26.17
CA LEU A 87 -8.97 -27.06 -26.40
C LEU A 87 -10.27 -26.36 -26.02
N ARG A 88 -11.32 -26.53 -26.85
CA ARG A 88 -12.68 -26.03 -26.59
C ARG A 88 -13.70 -27.10 -26.92
N GLU A 89 -14.82 -27.09 -26.20
CA GLU A 89 -15.97 -27.94 -26.52
C GLU A 89 -16.54 -27.54 -27.89
N GLY A 90 -17.00 -28.53 -28.65
CA GLY A 90 -17.42 -28.39 -30.04
C GLY A 90 -16.29 -28.43 -31.08
N MET A 91 -15.02 -28.53 -30.68
CA MET A 91 -13.91 -28.66 -31.63
C MET A 91 -13.84 -30.07 -32.24
N ILE A 92 -13.43 -30.11 -33.51
CA ILE A 92 -13.09 -31.36 -34.22
C ILE A 92 -11.69 -31.78 -33.80
N LEU A 93 -11.54 -33.03 -33.37
CA LEU A 93 -10.30 -33.53 -32.81
C LEU A 93 -9.49 -34.30 -33.85
N SER A 94 -8.43 -33.68 -34.36
CA SER A 94 -7.43 -34.32 -35.23
C SER A 94 -6.13 -34.61 -34.47
N ASP A 95 -5.32 -35.56 -34.97
CA ASP A 95 -4.00 -35.90 -34.40
C ASP A 95 -3.03 -34.70 -34.39
N GLU A 96 -3.17 -33.79 -35.36
CA GLU A 96 -2.41 -32.54 -35.44
C GLU A 96 -2.76 -31.60 -34.28
N ILE A 97 -4.06 -31.47 -33.96
CA ILE A 97 -4.54 -30.67 -32.82
C ILE A 97 -4.05 -31.28 -31.51
N LEU A 98 -4.14 -32.61 -31.35
CA LEU A 98 -3.62 -33.30 -30.17
C LEU A 98 -2.11 -33.07 -30.00
N SER A 99 -1.34 -33.11 -31.09
CA SER A 99 0.10 -32.85 -31.04
C SER A 99 0.42 -31.39 -30.68
N LEU A 100 -0.33 -30.44 -31.26
CA LEU A 100 -0.20 -29.01 -30.95
C LEU A 100 -0.50 -28.73 -29.47
N VAL A 101 -1.60 -29.29 -28.96
CA VAL A 101 -2.00 -29.19 -27.56
C VAL A 101 -0.90 -29.75 -26.65
N ARG A 102 -0.37 -30.93 -26.97
CA ARG A 102 0.72 -31.56 -26.21
C ARG A 102 1.91 -30.63 -26.11
N ASN A 103 2.36 -30.09 -27.24
CA ASN A 103 3.52 -29.20 -27.27
C ASN A 103 3.28 -27.90 -26.50
N ASN A 104 2.10 -27.28 -26.65
CA ASN A 104 1.78 -26.04 -25.95
C ASN A 104 1.71 -26.22 -24.44
N VAL A 105 1.08 -27.31 -23.97
CA VAL A 105 0.97 -27.60 -22.54
C VAL A 105 2.33 -27.99 -21.99
N LEU A 106 3.08 -28.91 -22.63
CA LEU A 106 4.41 -29.29 -22.14
C LEU A 106 5.38 -28.11 -22.11
N LYS A 107 5.38 -27.24 -23.13
CA LYS A 107 6.18 -26.01 -23.13
C LYS A 107 5.79 -25.05 -22.01
N TYR A 108 4.50 -24.96 -21.67
CA TYR A 108 4.05 -24.16 -20.53
C TYR A 108 4.58 -24.72 -19.21
N TYR A 109 4.46 -26.04 -19.01
CA TYR A 109 5.01 -26.72 -17.84
C TYR A 109 6.54 -26.55 -17.77
N GLU A 110 7.25 -26.61 -18.89
CA GLU A 110 8.69 -26.35 -18.98
C GLU A 110 9.06 -24.92 -18.55
N LEU A 111 8.33 -23.91 -19.02
CA LEU A 111 8.53 -22.51 -18.61
C LEU A 111 8.33 -22.30 -17.10
N GLU A 112 7.39 -23.06 -16.52
CA GLU A 112 7.15 -23.10 -15.08
C GLU A 112 8.15 -24.01 -14.33
N GLY A 113 9.06 -24.70 -15.00
CA GLY A 113 10.12 -25.51 -14.38
C GLY A 113 9.78 -27.00 -14.17
N PHE A 114 8.73 -27.51 -14.81
CA PHE A 114 8.35 -28.93 -14.86
C PHE A 114 8.82 -29.57 -16.17
N PHE A 115 10.13 -29.74 -16.30
CA PHE A 115 10.76 -30.24 -17.53
C PHE A 115 10.38 -31.67 -17.90
N ASN A 116 10.10 -32.52 -16.90
CA ASN A 116 9.75 -33.93 -17.10
C ASN A 116 8.23 -34.17 -17.14
N ALA A 117 7.43 -33.11 -17.31
CA ALA A 117 5.99 -33.25 -17.41
C ALA A 117 5.60 -34.16 -18.59
N LYS A 118 4.62 -35.03 -18.39
CA LYS A 118 4.09 -35.92 -19.44
C LYS A 118 2.61 -35.67 -19.63
N LEU A 119 2.17 -35.74 -20.89
CA LEU A 119 0.78 -35.49 -21.25
C LEU A 119 0.25 -36.60 -22.15
N THR A 120 -0.80 -37.27 -21.67
CA THR A 120 -1.52 -38.35 -22.37
C THR A 120 -2.99 -37.99 -22.56
N TYR A 121 -3.61 -38.62 -23.56
CA TYR A 121 -5.01 -38.39 -23.93
C TYR A 121 -5.79 -39.69 -23.83
N GLU A 122 -6.98 -39.64 -23.23
CA GLU A 122 -7.97 -40.71 -23.24
C GLU A 122 -9.22 -40.21 -23.96
N LEU A 123 -9.64 -40.90 -25.01
CA LEU A 123 -10.86 -40.61 -25.75
C LEU A 123 -11.97 -41.54 -25.28
N ILE A 124 -13.02 -40.97 -24.69
CA ILE A 124 -14.18 -41.72 -24.19
C ILE A 124 -15.34 -41.44 -25.14
N THR A 125 -15.69 -42.41 -25.99
CA THR A 125 -16.83 -42.31 -26.91
C THR A 125 -18.13 -42.19 -26.12
N GLN A 126 -18.91 -41.14 -26.38
CA GLN A 126 -20.23 -40.93 -25.77
C GLN A 126 -21.33 -41.40 -26.72
N THR A 127 -21.24 -40.95 -27.97
CA THR A 127 -22.18 -41.17 -29.07
C THR A 127 -21.38 -41.25 -30.38
N GLU A 128 -21.97 -41.79 -31.44
CA GLU A 128 -21.28 -41.95 -32.73
C GLU A 128 -20.77 -40.60 -33.26
N GLY A 129 -19.45 -40.48 -33.48
CA GLY A 129 -18.79 -39.23 -33.89
C GLY A 129 -18.55 -38.19 -32.78
N GLN A 130 -18.92 -38.47 -31.52
CA GLN A 130 -18.77 -37.56 -30.38
C GLN A 130 -17.98 -38.19 -29.23
N VAL A 131 -16.95 -37.50 -28.76
CA VAL A 131 -16.04 -37.98 -27.71
C VAL A 131 -15.95 -37.00 -26.54
N LYS A 132 -15.80 -37.55 -25.33
CA LYS A 132 -15.29 -36.83 -24.17
C LYS A 132 -13.76 -36.98 -24.15
N LEU A 133 -13.05 -35.86 -24.21
CA LEU A 133 -11.58 -35.84 -24.20
C LEU A 133 -11.08 -35.69 -22.77
N LYS A 134 -10.38 -36.70 -22.26
CA LYS A 134 -9.71 -36.64 -20.96
C LYS A 134 -8.21 -36.43 -21.16
N VAL A 135 -7.74 -35.27 -20.71
CA VAL A 135 -6.33 -34.86 -20.73
C VAL A 135 -5.72 -35.23 -19.39
N VAL A 136 -4.76 -36.15 -19.39
CA VAL A 136 -4.08 -36.63 -18.20
C VAL A 136 -2.67 -36.05 -18.20
N ILE A 137 -2.36 -35.23 -17.19
CA ILE A 137 -1.07 -34.56 -17.05
C ILE A 137 -0.36 -35.16 -15.83
N SER A 138 0.87 -35.60 -16.02
CA SER A 138 1.78 -35.98 -14.95
C SER A 138 2.82 -34.87 -14.82
N GLU A 139 2.64 -33.98 -13.84
CA GLU A 139 3.51 -32.80 -13.66
C GLU A 139 4.95 -33.19 -13.27
N GLN A 140 5.10 -34.33 -12.58
CA GLN A 140 6.36 -34.77 -11.96
C GLN A 140 6.94 -33.70 -11.00
N THR A 141 8.19 -33.86 -10.56
CA THR A 141 8.84 -32.92 -9.64
C THR A 141 9.30 -31.66 -10.35
N ARG A 142 9.01 -30.50 -9.75
CA ARG A 142 9.52 -29.21 -10.22
C ARG A 142 11.02 -29.14 -9.96
N MET A 143 11.80 -28.82 -11.00
CA MET A 143 13.26 -28.92 -10.95
C MET A 143 13.87 -27.76 -10.13
N VAL A 144 14.88 -28.10 -9.33
CA VAL A 144 15.65 -27.16 -8.50
C VAL A 144 17.03 -26.94 -9.11
N ILE A 145 17.57 -25.73 -8.97
CA ILE A 145 18.92 -25.40 -9.42
C ILE A 145 19.93 -26.04 -8.47
N GLU A 146 20.74 -26.96 -8.98
CA GLU A 146 21.84 -27.58 -8.23
C GLU A 146 23.05 -26.67 -8.16
N LYS A 147 23.50 -26.20 -9.33
CA LYS A 147 24.71 -25.39 -9.46
C LYS A 147 24.67 -24.49 -10.68
N ILE A 148 25.32 -23.32 -10.55
CA ILE A 148 25.52 -22.37 -11.64
C ILE A 148 27.03 -22.29 -11.91
N PHE A 149 27.41 -22.49 -13.16
CA PHE A 149 28.79 -22.43 -13.63
C PHE A 149 28.97 -21.22 -14.53
N PHE A 150 29.94 -20.38 -14.15
CA PHE A 150 30.40 -19.28 -14.97
C PHE A 150 31.73 -19.68 -15.63
N TYR A 151 31.85 -19.39 -16.91
CA TYR A 151 33.06 -19.61 -17.69
C TYR A 151 33.50 -18.29 -18.31
N GLY A 152 34.81 -18.05 -18.38
CA GLY A 152 35.37 -16.81 -18.90
C GLY A 152 35.35 -15.64 -17.91
N ASN A 153 34.86 -15.85 -16.69
CA ASN A 153 34.98 -14.87 -15.61
C ASN A 153 36.39 -14.91 -15.00
N THR A 154 37.15 -13.82 -15.15
CA THR A 154 38.49 -13.65 -14.58
C THR A 154 38.54 -12.52 -13.57
N ALA A 155 37.68 -11.51 -13.74
CA ALA A 155 37.59 -10.35 -12.86
C ALA A 155 36.86 -10.63 -11.55
N PHE A 156 35.81 -11.46 -11.59
CA PHE A 156 34.97 -11.76 -10.43
C PHE A 156 34.85 -13.26 -10.19
N GLN A 157 34.72 -13.64 -8.92
CA GLN A 157 34.50 -15.04 -8.57
C GLN A 157 33.06 -15.45 -8.90
N GLY A 158 32.87 -16.70 -9.32
CA GLY A 158 31.54 -17.21 -9.69
C GLY A 158 30.49 -17.09 -8.57
N SER A 159 30.89 -17.20 -7.31
CA SER A 159 30.00 -17.00 -6.15
C SER A 159 29.53 -15.55 -5.99
N GLU A 160 30.37 -14.58 -6.37
CA GLU A 160 29.98 -13.16 -6.38
C GLU A 160 28.97 -12.89 -7.49
N LEU A 161 29.20 -13.44 -8.69
CA LEU A 161 28.27 -13.34 -9.80
C LEU A 161 26.92 -13.99 -9.48
N GLU A 162 26.95 -15.14 -8.82
CA GLU A 162 25.74 -15.83 -8.35
C GLU A 162 24.93 -14.99 -7.36
N TRP A 163 25.59 -14.25 -6.45
CA TRP A 163 24.90 -13.38 -5.49
C TRP A 163 24.13 -12.24 -6.17
N HIS A 164 24.56 -11.82 -7.37
CA HIS A 164 23.93 -10.76 -8.14
C HIS A 164 22.86 -11.24 -9.11
N LEU A 165 22.71 -12.56 -9.31
CA LEU A 165 21.51 -13.12 -9.92
C LEU A 165 20.36 -12.96 -8.91
N GLY A 166 19.28 -12.30 -9.31
CA GLY A 166 18.20 -11.94 -8.38
C GLY A 166 17.52 -13.15 -7.76
N GLU A 167 16.78 -13.91 -8.57
CA GLU A 167 16.02 -15.07 -8.11
C GLU A 167 16.59 -16.40 -8.62
N THR A 168 17.49 -16.38 -9.60
CA THR A 168 18.16 -17.59 -10.14
C THR A 168 19.39 -17.96 -9.31
N VAL A 169 19.18 -18.68 -8.20
CA VAL A 169 20.21 -18.94 -7.18
C VAL A 169 20.23 -20.40 -6.74
N THR A 170 21.39 -20.92 -6.33
CA THR A 170 21.51 -22.29 -5.82
C THR A 170 20.89 -22.46 -4.42
N ASN A 171 20.59 -23.71 -4.08
CA ASN A 171 19.95 -24.05 -2.82
C ASN A 171 20.94 -24.04 -1.65
N ASN A 172 20.88 -23.03 -0.77
CA ASN A 172 21.66 -22.93 0.47
C ASN A 172 20.86 -23.35 1.71
N TRP A 173 21.55 -23.89 2.73
CA TRP A 173 20.94 -24.46 3.93
C TRP A 173 20.00 -23.50 4.70
N TRP A 174 20.31 -22.20 4.74
CA TRP A 174 19.50 -21.16 5.40
C TRP A 174 18.30 -20.68 4.58
N ARG A 175 18.29 -20.89 3.25
CA ARG A 175 17.17 -20.52 2.37
C ARG A 175 16.03 -21.55 2.36
N ASN A 176 16.31 -22.77 2.80
CA ASN A 176 15.30 -23.84 2.94
C ASN A 176 14.13 -23.49 3.90
N ILE A 177 14.29 -22.50 4.79
CA ILE A 177 13.25 -22.05 5.74
C ILE A 177 12.18 -21.19 5.04
N PHE A 178 12.53 -20.50 3.95
CA PHE A 178 11.65 -19.57 3.22
C PHE A 178 11.14 -20.13 1.88
N GLY A 179 11.56 -21.35 1.51
CA GLY A 179 11.20 -22.02 0.27
C GLY A 179 12.43 -22.32 -0.61
N ARG A 180 12.39 -23.44 -1.35
CA ARG A 180 13.48 -23.84 -2.25
C ARG A 180 13.50 -22.93 -3.49
N PRO A 181 14.66 -22.36 -3.88
CA PRO A 181 14.76 -21.58 -5.11
C PRO A 181 14.50 -22.48 -6.32
N ARG A 182 13.60 -22.04 -7.20
CA ARG A 182 13.10 -22.81 -8.35
C ARG A 182 13.53 -22.11 -9.63
N PHE A 183 13.83 -22.88 -10.68
CA PHE A 183 14.18 -22.28 -11.96
C PHE A 183 12.94 -21.81 -12.72
N LYS A 184 13.00 -20.58 -13.22
CA LYS A 184 12.02 -19.99 -14.15
C LYS A 184 12.78 -19.34 -15.30
N LYS A 185 12.47 -19.70 -16.54
CA LYS A 185 13.23 -19.22 -17.71
C LYS A 185 13.14 -17.70 -17.88
N GLU A 186 11.96 -17.12 -17.72
CA GLU A 186 11.75 -15.67 -17.84
C GLU A 186 12.59 -14.89 -16.82
N GLN A 187 12.67 -15.40 -15.59
CA GLN A 187 13.45 -14.77 -14.53
C GLN A 187 14.96 -14.90 -14.79
N PHE A 188 15.40 -16.05 -15.30
CA PHE A 188 16.79 -16.24 -15.70
C PHE A 188 17.21 -15.28 -16.82
N ASP A 189 16.34 -15.01 -17.79
CA ASP A 189 16.63 -14.04 -18.85
C ASP A 189 16.75 -12.60 -18.30
N LYS A 190 15.90 -12.21 -17.32
CA LYS A 190 16.05 -10.92 -16.61
C LYS A 190 17.33 -10.87 -15.77
N ASP A 191 17.67 -11.96 -15.09
CA ASP A 191 18.88 -12.05 -14.27
C ASP A 191 20.16 -11.94 -15.12
N LYS A 192 20.15 -12.39 -16.39
CA LYS A 192 21.26 -12.17 -17.34
C LYS A 192 21.49 -10.68 -17.63
N ASP A 193 20.43 -9.89 -17.77
CA ASP A 193 20.56 -8.44 -17.98
C ASP A 193 21.09 -7.73 -16.72
N ILE A 194 20.70 -8.21 -15.53
CA ILE A 194 21.25 -7.74 -14.25
C ILE A 194 22.74 -8.05 -14.17
N LEU A 195 23.16 -9.25 -14.57
CA LEU A 195 24.57 -9.65 -14.60
C LEU A 195 25.38 -8.75 -15.55
N ILE A 196 24.90 -8.52 -16.78
CA ILE A 196 25.55 -7.60 -17.73
C ILE A 196 25.65 -6.19 -17.13
N SER A 197 24.59 -5.71 -16.49
CA SER A 197 24.56 -4.40 -15.84
C SER A 197 25.57 -4.31 -14.69
N PHE A 198 25.69 -5.36 -13.87
CA PHE A 198 26.67 -5.45 -12.78
C PHE A 198 28.13 -5.27 -13.27
N TYR A 199 28.47 -5.87 -14.41
CA TYR A 199 29.78 -5.72 -15.05
C TYR A 199 29.98 -4.31 -15.62
N LYS A 200 28.98 -3.78 -16.32
CA LYS A 200 29.02 -2.42 -16.90
C LYS A 200 29.14 -1.34 -15.82
N GLU A 201 28.56 -1.54 -14.64
CA GLU A 201 28.70 -0.66 -13.48
C GLU A 201 30.15 -0.63 -12.92
N ARG A 202 30.97 -1.63 -13.26
CA ARG A 202 32.35 -1.78 -12.78
C ARG A 202 33.43 -1.58 -13.85
N GLY A 203 33.07 -0.99 -14.99
CA GLY A 203 34.04 -0.63 -16.04
C GLY A 203 34.14 -1.59 -17.22
N TYR A 204 33.40 -2.71 -17.21
CA TYR A 204 33.43 -3.69 -18.29
C TYR A 204 32.37 -3.33 -19.33
N ARG A 205 32.72 -2.45 -20.28
CA ARG A 205 31.79 -1.96 -21.30
C ARG A 205 31.40 -3.04 -22.30
N ASP A 206 32.39 -3.81 -22.74
CA ASP A 206 32.28 -4.79 -23.83
C ASP A 206 31.83 -6.19 -23.34
N ILE A 207 31.40 -6.30 -22.08
CA ILE A 207 30.86 -7.53 -21.50
C ILE A 207 29.75 -8.10 -22.38
N ARG A 208 29.88 -9.39 -22.72
CA ARG A 208 28.84 -10.13 -23.42
C ARG A 208 28.73 -11.56 -22.92
N ILE A 209 27.50 -12.08 -22.96
CA ILE A 209 27.22 -13.51 -22.74
C ILE A 209 27.34 -14.18 -24.13
N ILE A 210 28.37 -15.02 -24.31
CA ILE A 210 28.61 -15.73 -25.57
C ILE A 210 27.57 -16.82 -25.78
N LYS A 211 27.28 -17.56 -24.70
CA LYS A 211 26.39 -18.73 -24.71
C LYS A 211 25.81 -18.95 -23.32
N ASP A 212 24.57 -19.43 -23.25
CA ASP A 212 23.98 -20.05 -22.06
C ASP A 212 23.49 -21.47 -22.38
N SER A 213 23.52 -22.36 -21.38
CA SER A 213 23.00 -23.72 -21.47
C SER A 213 22.40 -24.14 -20.14
N VAL A 214 21.30 -24.88 -20.20
CA VAL A 214 20.68 -25.54 -19.04
C VAL A 214 20.71 -27.04 -19.28
N SER A 215 21.33 -27.79 -18.37
CA SER A 215 21.47 -29.25 -18.46
C SER A 215 20.83 -29.93 -17.27
N PHE A 216 20.45 -31.20 -17.44
CA PHE A 216 19.99 -32.05 -16.35
C PHE A 216 21.19 -32.63 -15.61
N SER A 217 21.11 -32.66 -14.29
CA SER A 217 22.05 -33.39 -13.43
C SER A 217 21.86 -34.91 -13.62
N ASN A 218 22.84 -35.71 -13.20
CA ASN A 218 22.87 -37.17 -13.40
C ASN A 218 21.61 -37.90 -12.90
N ASP A 219 20.93 -37.33 -11.89
CA ASP A 219 19.72 -37.91 -11.29
C ASP A 219 18.41 -37.49 -12.01
N ASN A 220 18.46 -36.66 -13.06
CA ASN A 220 17.30 -36.10 -13.78
C ASN A 220 16.27 -35.34 -12.90
N GLU A 221 16.60 -35.04 -11.65
CA GLU A 221 15.74 -34.31 -10.69
C GLU A 221 16.22 -32.87 -10.40
N LYS A 222 17.40 -32.50 -10.88
CA LYS A 222 17.97 -31.15 -10.72
C LYS A 222 18.54 -30.65 -12.04
N ILE A 223 18.70 -29.32 -12.13
CA ILE A 223 19.33 -28.68 -13.29
C ILE A 223 20.63 -27.98 -12.92
N GLU A 224 21.54 -27.95 -13.88
CA GLU A 224 22.77 -27.16 -13.87
C GLU A 224 22.67 -26.06 -14.93
N ILE A 225 23.11 -24.86 -14.56
CA ILE A 225 23.12 -23.69 -15.45
C ILE A 225 24.56 -23.37 -15.81
N HIS A 226 24.84 -23.20 -17.09
CA HIS A 226 26.16 -22.86 -17.61
C HIS A 226 26.10 -21.54 -18.38
N ILE A 227 26.93 -20.58 -18.00
CA ILE A 227 26.99 -19.23 -18.58
C ILE A 227 28.42 -18.95 -19.03
N TRP A 228 28.62 -18.74 -20.33
CA TRP A 228 29.90 -18.35 -20.90
C TRP A 228 29.94 -16.84 -21.13
N LEU A 229 30.89 -16.19 -20.48
CA LEU A 229 31.09 -14.74 -20.47
C LEU A 229 32.36 -14.37 -21.23
N GLU A 230 32.33 -13.20 -21.86
CA GLU A 230 33.51 -12.49 -22.32
C GLU A 230 33.51 -11.10 -21.69
N GLU A 231 34.34 -10.92 -20.66
CA GLU A 231 34.32 -9.72 -19.81
C GLU A 231 34.77 -8.46 -20.56
N GLY A 232 35.71 -8.60 -21.49
CA GLY A 232 36.41 -7.47 -22.10
C GLY A 232 37.36 -6.77 -21.10
N PRO A 233 38.12 -5.75 -21.56
CA PRO A 233 38.99 -4.99 -20.69
C PRO A 233 38.17 -4.05 -19.78
N LYS A 234 38.76 -3.72 -18.62
CA LYS A 234 38.18 -2.74 -17.70
C LYS A 234 38.57 -1.33 -18.14
N TYR A 235 37.60 -0.51 -18.49
CA TYR A 235 37.84 0.84 -18.96
C TYR A 235 37.85 1.88 -17.83
N THR A 236 38.76 2.85 -17.97
CA THR A 236 38.84 4.05 -17.13
C THR A 236 38.60 5.29 -17.97
N ILE A 237 38.01 6.32 -17.35
CA ILE A 237 37.67 7.56 -18.02
C ILE A 237 38.91 8.44 -18.06
N ARG A 238 39.41 8.72 -19.27
CA ARG A 238 40.63 9.53 -19.47
C ARG A 238 40.31 11.00 -19.65
N ASN A 239 39.26 11.33 -20.39
CA ASN A 239 38.83 12.69 -20.61
C ASN A 239 37.31 12.76 -20.82
N ILE A 240 36.70 13.81 -20.30
CA ILE A 240 35.30 14.16 -20.56
C ILE A 240 35.29 15.55 -21.20
N SER A 241 34.63 15.67 -22.34
CA SER A 241 34.49 16.95 -23.04
C SER A 241 33.04 17.22 -23.39
N TRP A 242 32.70 18.51 -23.44
CA TRP A 242 31.35 18.99 -23.71
C TRP A 242 31.38 19.91 -24.93
N GLU A 243 30.39 19.78 -25.81
CA GLU A 243 30.19 20.64 -26.96
C GLU A 243 28.70 21.00 -27.09
N GLY A 244 28.39 22.23 -27.51
CA GLY A 244 27.01 22.71 -27.64
C GLY A 244 26.37 23.25 -26.36
N ASN A 245 27.10 23.26 -25.23
CA ASN A 245 26.65 23.88 -23.98
C ASN A 245 26.95 25.40 -23.97
N HIS A 246 25.95 26.22 -24.29
CA HIS A 246 26.06 27.67 -24.29
C HIS A 246 25.54 28.30 -22.99
N LEU A 247 24.52 27.69 -22.37
CA LEU A 247 23.88 28.20 -21.16
C LEU A 247 24.71 27.95 -19.89
N TYR A 248 25.37 26.80 -19.80
CA TYR A 248 26.17 26.40 -18.66
C TYR A 248 27.60 26.11 -19.08
N SER A 249 28.57 26.52 -18.26
CA SER A 249 29.98 26.22 -18.53
C SER A 249 30.24 24.71 -18.40
N SER A 250 31.21 24.22 -19.16
CA SER A 250 31.62 22.81 -19.09
C SER A 250 32.08 22.40 -17.69
N HIS A 251 32.57 23.36 -16.89
CA HIS A 251 32.93 23.11 -15.49
C HIS A 251 31.70 22.76 -14.63
N VAL A 252 30.62 23.55 -14.73
CA VAL A 252 29.36 23.30 -13.99
C VAL A 252 28.77 21.94 -14.35
N LEU A 253 28.75 21.60 -15.65
CA LEU A 253 28.26 20.29 -16.11
C LEU A 253 29.13 19.15 -15.60
N SER A 254 30.46 19.34 -15.58
CA SER A 254 31.38 18.33 -15.06
C SER A 254 31.26 18.14 -13.54
N ASP A 255 31.00 19.21 -12.79
CA ASP A 255 30.79 19.14 -11.34
C ASP A 255 29.50 18.39 -11.00
N ILE A 256 28.41 18.65 -11.72
CA ILE A 256 27.14 17.94 -11.54
C ILE A 256 27.25 16.48 -12.01
N LEU A 257 27.94 16.25 -13.13
CA LEU A 257 28.27 14.90 -13.58
C LEU A 257 29.13 14.18 -12.52
N SER A 258 29.92 14.88 -11.70
CA SER A 258 30.66 14.33 -10.55
C SER A 258 31.51 13.09 -10.89
N ILE A 259 31.96 12.97 -12.14
CA ILE A 259 32.83 11.90 -12.64
C ILE A 259 34.15 12.56 -13.04
N LYS A 260 35.25 12.08 -12.48
CA LYS A 260 36.59 12.63 -12.65
C LYS A 260 37.42 11.77 -13.58
N LYS A 261 38.45 12.40 -14.16
CA LYS A 261 39.51 11.67 -14.86
C LYS A 261 40.15 10.64 -13.94
N GLY A 262 40.24 9.40 -14.42
CA GLY A 262 40.74 8.24 -13.68
C GLY A 262 39.64 7.38 -13.04
N ASP A 263 38.39 7.85 -13.00
CA ASP A 263 37.28 7.04 -12.51
C ASP A 263 37.02 5.85 -13.44
N VAL A 264 36.52 4.77 -12.85
CA VAL A 264 36.11 3.58 -13.59
C VAL A 264 34.87 3.91 -14.41
N TYR A 265 34.83 3.49 -15.67
CA TYR A 265 33.67 3.71 -16.53
C TYR A 265 32.41 3.08 -15.92
N ASN A 266 31.31 3.84 -15.86
CA ASN A 266 30.02 3.34 -15.39
C ASN A 266 28.89 3.98 -16.22
N ALA A 267 28.41 3.23 -17.21
CA ALA A 267 27.36 3.68 -18.13
C ALA A 267 26.05 4.05 -17.42
N LYS A 268 25.70 3.31 -16.37
CA LYS A 268 24.48 3.54 -15.59
C LYS A 268 24.58 4.85 -14.81
N LEU A 269 25.69 5.06 -14.11
CA LEU A 269 25.95 6.29 -13.36
C LEU A 269 25.94 7.52 -14.27
N ILE A 270 26.55 7.42 -15.46
CA ILE A 270 26.50 8.48 -16.48
C ILE A 270 25.05 8.76 -16.90
N THR A 271 24.31 7.72 -17.26
CA THR A 271 22.90 7.85 -17.69
C THR A 271 22.02 8.45 -16.58
N GLU A 272 22.24 8.04 -15.33
CA GLU A 272 21.54 8.56 -14.16
C GLU A 272 21.81 10.07 -13.98
N ARG A 273 23.07 10.49 -14.06
CA ARG A 273 23.47 11.89 -13.89
C ARG A 273 23.19 12.78 -15.11
N MET A 274 22.95 12.19 -16.27
CA MET A 274 22.52 12.91 -17.48
C MET A 274 21.00 13.09 -17.56
N SER A 275 20.22 12.05 -17.24
CA SER A 275 18.79 12.01 -17.59
C SER A 275 17.85 11.27 -16.62
N ASN A 276 18.23 11.01 -15.35
CA ASN A 276 17.33 10.34 -14.40
C ASN A 276 16.07 11.17 -14.07
N PRO A 277 14.85 10.76 -14.46
CA PRO A 277 13.64 11.53 -14.23
C PRO A 277 13.24 11.70 -12.76
N GLN A 278 13.88 11.01 -11.81
CA GLN A 278 13.57 11.06 -10.38
C GLN A 278 14.53 11.97 -9.59
N GLU A 279 15.74 12.21 -10.10
CA GLU A 279 16.80 12.93 -9.39
C GLU A 279 17.20 14.22 -10.12
N ALA A 280 17.98 15.06 -9.43
CA ALA A 280 18.59 16.23 -10.06
C ALA A 280 19.76 15.76 -10.95
N ASN A 281 19.70 16.12 -12.22
CA ASN A 281 20.65 15.70 -13.26
C ASN A 281 20.87 16.86 -14.25
N ILE A 282 21.70 16.65 -15.26
CA ILE A 282 21.98 17.70 -16.26
C ILE A 282 20.73 18.06 -17.07
N SER A 283 19.95 17.08 -17.56
CA SER A 283 18.69 17.34 -18.26
C SER A 283 17.68 18.12 -17.42
N SER A 284 17.61 17.89 -16.10
CA SER A 284 16.71 18.64 -15.22
C SER A 284 17.15 20.09 -15.10
N LEU A 285 18.45 20.36 -14.96
CA LEU A 285 19.00 21.71 -14.86
C LEU A 285 18.69 22.59 -16.11
N TYR A 286 18.57 21.97 -17.28
CA TYR A 286 18.05 22.64 -18.49
C TYR A 286 16.52 22.77 -18.47
N SER A 287 15.81 21.69 -18.13
CA SER A 287 14.34 21.67 -18.06
C SER A 287 13.78 22.68 -17.06
N ASP A 288 14.48 22.91 -15.95
CA ASP A 288 14.10 23.84 -14.88
C ASP A 288 14.23 25.31 -15.31
N ARG A 289 14.94 25.58 -16.41
CA ARG A 289 15.03 26.89 -17.08
C ARG A 289 14.20 26.99 -18.36
N GLY A 290 13.32 26.01 -18.62
CA GLY A 290 12.37 26.03 -19.74
C GLY A 290 12.83 25.31 -21.00
N TYR A 291 14.01 24.71 -21.01
CA TYR A 291 14.53 23.96 -22.17
C TYR A 291 13.96 22.54 -22.22
N MET A 292 12.68 22.42 -22.58
CA MET A 292 11.96 21.14 -22.62
C MET A 292 12.44 20.21 -23.74
N THR A 293 13.03 20.77 -24.80
CA THR A 293 13.54 20.03 -25.96
C THR A 293 15.02 19.67 -25.85
N PHE A 294 15.61 19.84 -24.65
CA PHE A 294 17.00 19.46 -24.37
C PHE A 294 17.26 18.01 -24.78
N ARG A 295 18.34 17.80 -25.53
CA ARG A 295 18.84 16.47 -25.89
C ARG A 295 20.35 16.46 -25.74
N TYR A 296 20.88 15.28 -25.40
CA TYR A 296 22.30 15.03 -25.46
C TYR A 296 22.57 13.79 -26.33
N ASP A 297 23.73 13.78 -26.96
CA ASP A 297 24.33 12.60 -27.56
C ASP A 297 25.72 12.41 -26.95
N SER A 298 26.17 11.16 -26.84
CA SER A 298 27.48 10.83 -26.27
C SER A 298 28.25 9.97 -27.25
N GLN A 299 29.43 10.45 -27.66
CA GLN A 299 30.37 9.67 -28.42
C GLN A 299 31.48 9.19 -27.52
N GLU A 300 31.66 7.88 -27.46
CA GLU A 300 32.73 7.24 -26.73
C GLU A 300 33.83 6.81 -27.70
N LYS A 301 35.04 7.34 -27.51
CA LYS A 301 36.21 6.92 -28.27
C LYS A 301 37.12 6.12 -27.36
N VAL A 302 37.24 4.83 -27.67
CA VAL A 302 38.28 3.98 -27.10
C VAL A 302 39.59 4.34 -27.79
N LEU A 303 40.60 4.71 -26.99
CA LEU A 303 41.97 4.92 -27.47
C LEU A 303 42.80 3.70 -27.08
N GLU A 304 43.92 3.45 -27.77
CA GLU A 304 44.74 2.24 -27.55
C GLU A 304 44.98 1.97 -26.05
N GLY A 305 44.50 0.81 -25.59
CA GLY A 305 44.51 0.38 -24.18
C GLY A 305 43.16 0.51 -23.47
N ASP A 306 43.21 0.84 -22.18
CA ASP A 306 42.12 0.65 -21.21
C ASP A 306 41.39 1.99 -20.90
N SER A 307 41.47 2.93 -21.84
CA SER A 307 41.09 4.34 -21.63
C SER A 307 40.01 4.80 -22.61
N ILE A 308 38.96 5.41 -22.08
CA ILE A 308 37.85 5.96 -22.86
C ILE A 308 37.82 7.48 -22.73
N ASP A 309 37.70 8.16 -23.87
CA ASP A 309 37.30 9.54 -23.95
C ASP A 309 35.79 9.62 -24.23
N ILE A 310 35.07 10.38 -23.41
CA ILE A 310 33.63 10.61 -23.59
C ILE A 310 33.44 12.05 -24.03
N LYS A 311 32.78 12.24 -25.17
CA LYS A 311 32.40 13.55 -25.67
C LYS A 311 30.88 13.66 -25.72
N PHE A 312 30.35 14.59 -24.92
CA PHE A 312 28.93 14.90 -24.90
C PHE A 312 28.64 16.06 -25.84
N PHE A 313 27.69 15.83 -26.74
CA PHE A 313 27.11 16.84 -27.63
C PHE A 313 25.75 17.25 -27.08
N ILE A 314 25.61 18.50 -26.68
CA ILE A 314 24.41 19.06 -26.10
C ILE A 314 23.66 19.85 -27.17
N SER A 315 22.36 19.58 -27.28
CA SER A 315 21.39 20.38 -28.02
C SER A 315 20.42 20.99 -27.00
N GLU A 316 20.63 22.26 -26.66
CA GLU A 316 19.85 22.93 -25.59
C GLU A 316 18.38 23.11 -25.98
N GLY A 317 18.09 23.41 -27.25
CA GLY A 317 16.73 23.62 -27.74
C GLY A 317 16.15 24.99 -27.38
N ASP A 318 14.83 25.15 -27.53
CA ASP A 318 14.11 26.39 -27.25
C ASP A 318 13.56 26.45 -25.81
N VAL A 319 13.38 27.68 -25.30
CA VAL A 319 12.74 27.95 -24.01
C VAL A 319 11.23 28.00 -24.17
N PHE A 320 10.52 27.19 -23.38
CA PHE A 320 9.07 27.11 -23.37
C PHE A 320 8.46 27.92 -22.21
N ARG A 321 7.34 28.59 -22.47
CA ARG A 321 6.52 29.27 -21.45
C ARG A 321 5.18 28.58 -21.24
N ILE A 322 4.70 28.56 -20.01
CA ILE A 322 3.41 27.97 -19.66
C ILE A 322 2.30 28.87 -20.18
N ARG A 323 1.37 28.30 -20.95
CA ARG A 323 0.23 29.04 -21.51
C ARG A 323 -1.03 28.82 -20.68
N HIS A 324 -1.42 27.57 -20.47
CA HIS A 324 -2.53 27.21 -19.59
C HIS A 324 -2.16 26.12 -18.60
N VAL A 325 -2.78 26.20 -17.41
CA VAL A 325 -2.75 25.15 -16.40
C VAL A 325 -4.18 24.75 -16.06
N ASN A 326 -4.54 23.54 -16.48
CA ASN A 326 -5.87 22.97 -16.34
C ASN A 326 -5.89 21.80 -15.35
N PHE A 327 -7.01 21.60 -14.68
CA PHE A 327 -7.24 20.48 -13.77
C PHE A 327 -8.48 19.72 -14.23
N GLU A 328 -8.39 18.39 -14.26
CA GLU A 328 -9.48 17.53 -14.68
C GLU A 328 -9.75 16.48 -13.59
N GLY A 329 -11.03 16.19 -13.33
CA GLY A 329 -11.45 15.15 -12.36
C GLY A 329 -11.72 15.64 -10.93
N ASN A 330 -11.63 16.94 -10.67
CA ASN A 330 -12.06 17.55 -9.41
C ASN A 330 -13.57 17.85 -9.42
N THR A 331 -14.38 16.91 -8.92
CA THR A 331 -15.85 17.03 -8.92
C THR A 331 -16.42 17.63 -7.63
N ARG A 332 -15.78 17.36 -6.49
CA ARG A 332 -16.16 17.90 -5.17
C ARG A 332 -15.28 19.08 -4.77
N THR A 333 -14.00 19.05 -5.13
CA THR A 333 -13.01 20.06 -4.77
C THR A 333 -13.03 21.20 -5.77
N LYS A 334 -13.18 22.43 -5.29
CA LYS A 334 -13.21 23.60 -6.18
C LYS A 334 -11.83 23.86 -6.78
N ASP A 335 -11.81 24.33 -8.02
CA ASP A 335 -10.60 24.62 -8.80
C ASP A 335 -9.57 25.46 -8.04
N HIS A 336 -10.03 26.52 -7.36
CA HIS A 336 -9.16 27.44 -6.63
C HIS A 336 -8.37 26.76 -5.49
N VAL A 337 -8.86 25.66 -4.93
CA VAL A 337 -8.16 24.90 -3.87
C VAL A 337 -6.93 24.18 -4.43
N ILE A 338 -7.01 23.72 -5.68
CA ILE A 338 -5.89 23.09 -6.38
C ILE A 338 -4.96 24.18 -6.91
N ARG A 339 -5.54 25.23 -7.52
CA ARG A 339 -4.79 26.34 -8.11
C ARG A 339 -3.91 27.08 -7.11
N ARG A 340 -4.34 27.22 -5.86
CA ARG A 340 -3.52 27.83 -4.79
C ARG A 340 -2.37 26.93 -4.33
N ALA A 341 -2.46 25.60 -4.50
CA ALA A 341 -1.45 24.65 -4.06
C ALA A 341 -0.29 24.45 -5.05
N ILE A 342 -0.47 24.83 -6.32
CA ILE A 342 0.53 24.64 -7.37
C ILE A 342 1.49 25.82 -7.51
N TYR A 343 2.65 25.55 -8.11
CA TYR A 343 3.74 26.51 -8.35
C TYR A 343 3.90 26.82 -9.85
N LEU A 344 2.83 26.67 -10.63
CA LEU A 344 2.82 26.87 -12.07
C LEU A 344 1.76 27.92 -12.41
N TYR A 345 2.17 29.06 -12.95
CA TYR A 345 1.25 30.09 -13.41
C TYR A 345 1.39 30.32 -14.93
N PRO A 346 0.28 30.63 -15.62
CA PRO A 346 0.34 31.11 -17.00
C PRO A 346 1.33 32.28 -17.16
N GLY A 347 2.21 32.19 -18.15
CA GLY A 347 3.28 33.14 -18.45
C GLY A 347 4.65 32.75 -17.88
N ASP A 348 4.70 31.86 -16.88
CA ASP A 348 5.95 31.39 -16.29
C ASP A 348 6.81 30.63 -17.30
N VAL A 349 8.13 30.67 -17.11
CA VAL A 349 9.02 29.76 -17.84
C VAL A 349 8.77 28.34 -17.34
N PHE A 350 8.70 27.38 -18.25
CA PHE A 350 8.52 25.98 -17.90
C PHE A 350 9.63 25.53 -16.93
N SER A 351 9.25 24.87 -15.84
CA SER A 351 10.20 24.32 -14.87
C SER A 351 9.71 22.96 -14.41
N ARG A 352 10.53 21.92 -14.63
CA ARG A 352 10.22 20.57 -14.16
C ARG A 352 10.14 20.52 -12.64
N GLU A 353 11.02 21.21 -11.93
CA GLU A 353 10.99 21.33 -10.47
C GLU A 353 9.64 21.84 -9.97
N ASN A 354 9.11 22.92 -10.57
CA ASN A 354 7.80 23.45 -10.19
C ASN A 354 6.65 22.47 -10.47
N ILE A 355 6.75 21.65 -11.53
CA ILE A 355 5.76 20.60 -11.81
C ILE A 355 5.81 19.52 -10.74
N ILE A 356 6.99 18.99 -10.44
CA ILE A 356 7.17 17.94 -9.42
C ILE A 356 6.70 18.45 -8.05
N ARG A 357 7.04 19.70 -7.73
CA ARG A 357 6.58 20.36 -6.51
C ARG A 357 5.06 20.49 -6.49
N SER A 358 4.44 20.93 -7.58
CA SER A 358 2.98 21.02 -7.70
C SER A 358 2.30 19.66 -7.51
N ILE A 359 2.83 18.58 -8.10
CA ILE A 359 2.32 17.21 -7.90
C ILE A 359 2.39 16.82 -6.42
N ARG A 360 3.53 17.08 -5.77
CA ARG A 360 3.73 16.79 -4.35
C ARG A 360 2.73 17.55 -3.47
N GLU A 361 2.49 18.82 -3.76
CA GLU A 361 1.61 19.69 -2.97
C GLU A 361 0.14 19.31 -3.16
N ILE A 362 -0.28 19.00 -4.39
CA ILE A 362 -1.59 18.41 -4.68
C ILE A 362 -1.75 17.10 -3.90
N ALA A 363 -0.75 16.21 -3.93
CA ALA A 363 -0.79 14.95 -3.18
C ALA A 363 -0.87 15.17 -1.66
N GLN A 364 -0.16 16.17 -1.13
CA GLN A 364 -0.17 16.53 0.29
C GLN A 364 -1.50 17.07 0.80
N THR A 365 -2.35 17.64 -0.07
CA THR A 365 -3.73 18.00 0.31
C THR A 365 -4.55 16.80 0.78
N ASN A 366 -4.16 15.59 0.39
CA ASN A 366 -4.85 14.34 0.68
C ASN A 366 -6.30 14.28 0.14
N TYR A 367 -6.66 15.18 -0.79
CA TYR A 367 -7.94 15.15 -1.51
C TYR A 367 -7.90 14.24 -2.74
N PHE A 368 -6.70 13.99 -3.26
CA PHE A 368 -6.47 13.23 -4.48
C PHE A 368 -5.61 11.98 -4.23
N ASP A 369 -5.72 11.02 -5.12
CA ASP A 369 -4.89 9.80 -5.15
C ASP A 369 -3.49 10.12 -5.73
N PRO A 370 -2.40 10.08 -4.93
CA PRO A 370 -1.06 10.49 -5.37
C PRO A 370 -0.50 9.71 -6.56
N GLU A 371 -0.86 8.44 -6.68
CA GLU A 371 -0.35 7.56 -7.76
C GLU A 371 -1.01 7.86 -9.11
N LYS A 372 -2.18 8.53 -9.09
CA LYS A 372 -2.95 8.86 -10.29
C LYS A 372 -2.78 10.32 -10.74
N ILE A 373 -1.98 11.11 -10.03
CA ILE A 373 -1.65 12.48 -10.44
C ILE A 373 -0.57 12.40 -11.53
N ILE A 374 -1.02 12.28 -12.78
CA ILE A 374 -0.13 12.24 -13.94
C ILE A 374 -0.30 13.56 -14.71
N PRO A 375 0.72 14.42 -14.76
CA PRO A 375 0.66 15.63 -15.56
C PRO A 375 0.74 15.27 -17.04
N ASN A 376 -0.16 15.82 -17.85
CA ASN A 376 -0.05 15.82 -19.30
C ASN A 376 0.57 17.16 -19.73
N ILE A 377 1.75 17.09 -20.35
CA ILE A 377 2.51 18.26 -20.79
C ILE A 377 2.47 18.27 -22.31
N ASN A 378 1.77 19.25 -22.89
CA ASN A 378 1.59 19.38 -24.33
C ASN A 378 2.37 20.59 -24.87
N PRO A 379 3.58 20.39 -25.43
CA PRO A 379 4.38 21.47 -25.97
C PRO A 379 3.88 21.91 -27.35
N LEU A 380 3.66 23.21 -27.51
CA LEU A 380 3.32 23.88 -28.76
C LEU A 380 4.61 24.44 -29.36
N ILE A 381 5.24 23.65 -30.22
CA ILE A 381 6.58 23.93 -30.76
C ILE A 381 6.60 25.26 -31.53
N GLU A 382 5.56 25.58 -32.28
CA GLU A 382 5.50 26.80 -33.09
C GLU A 382 5.44 28.08 -32.26
N SER A 383 4.65 28.10 -31.18
CA SER A 383 4.51 29.26 -30.29
C SER A 383 5.51 29.28 -29.14
N LYS A 384 6.33 28.23 -28.98
CA LYS A 384 7.25 28.03 -27.84
C LYS A 384 6.52 28.10 -26.50
N GLU A 385 5.31 27.57 -26.48
CA GLU A 385 4.44 27.54 -25.30
C GLU A 385 4.10 26.11 -24.92
N VAL A 386 3.62 25.90 -23.69
CA VAL A 386 3.22 24.59 -23.20
C VAL A 386 1.92 24.69 -22.41
N ASP A 387 0.98 23.81 -22.73
CA ASP A 387 -0.21 23.61 -21.91
C ASP A 387 0.03 22.42 -20.97
N ILE A 388 -0.33 22.60 -19.70
CA ILE A 388 -0.18 21.57 -18.67
C ILE A 388 -1.57 21.23 -18.13
N SER A 389 -1.97 19.98 -18.25
CA SER A 389 -3.21 19.46 -17.68
C SER A 389 -2.91 18.42 -16.61
N PHE A 390 -3.41 18.62 -15.39
CA PHE A 390 -3.31 17.64 -14.32
C PHE A 390 -4.57 16.76 -14.29
N GLY A 391 -4.40 15.48 -14.60
CA GLY A 391 -5.44 14.47 -14.36
C GLY A 391 -5.51 14.14 -12.87
N LEU A 392 -6.65 14.39 -12.24
CA LEU A 392 -6.86 14.19 -10.81
C LEU A 392 -7.93 13.13 -10.58
N THR A 393 -7.73 12.29 -9.57
CA THR A 393 -8.75 11.37 -9.08
C THR A 393 -9.00 11.69 -7.61
N GLU A 394 -10.17 12.25 -7.31
CA GLU A 394 -10.57 12.54 -5.94
C GLU A 394 -10.76 11.26 -5.12
N LYS A 395 -10.35 11.32 -3.85
CA LYS A 395 -10.60 10.28 -2.85
C LYS A 395 -11.33 10.86 -1.64
N SER A 396 -11.90 10.00 -0.81
CA SER A 396 -12.49 10.44 0.46
C SER A 396 -11.39 11.01 1.36
N SER A 397 -11.53 12.28 1.72
CA SER A 397 -10.59 13.01 2.60
C SER A 397 -11.00 13.01 4.06
N ASP A 398 -12.25 12.64 4.34
CA ASP A 398 -12.84 12.69 5.67
C ASP A 398 -12.32 11.51 6.49
N THR A 399 -11.94 11.79 7.73
CA THR A 399 -11.32 10.80 8.59
C THR A 399 -12.12 10.66 9.88
N PHE A 400 -12.59 9.45 10.12
CA PHE A 400 -13.05 9.03 11.44
C PHE A 400 -11.86 8.44 12.19
N ASN A 401 -11.46 9.08 13.28
CA ASN A 401 -10.44 8.57 14.18
C ASN A 401 -11.10 8.12 15.48
N ALA A 402 -11.05 6.82 15.78
CA ALA A 402 -11.49 6.31 17.08
C ALA A 402 -10.27 5.70 17.77
N SER A 403 -9.80 6.36 18.82
CA SER A 403 -8.80 5.86 19.72
C SER A 403 -9.37 5.31 21.00
N ILE A 404 -8.73 4.28 21.54
CA ILE A 404 -8.73 3.96 22.95
C ILE A 404 -7.24 3.85 23.35
N GLY A 405 -6.88 3.52 24.59
CA GLY A 405 -5.61 3.73 25.30
C GLY A 405 -5.59 2.90 26.56
N TRP A 406 -4.45 2.33 26.93
CA TRP A 406 -4.23 1.87 28.29
C TRP A 406 -2.84 2.29 28.73
N GLY A 407 -2.76 3.02 29.85
CA GLY A 407 -1.51 3.44 30.47
C GLY A 407 -1.54 3.12 31.97
N PRO A 408 -0.41 2.73 32.58
CA PRO A 408 -0.34 2.44 34.02
C PRO A 408 -0.87 3.59 34.89
N SER A 409 -0.73 4.84 34.44
CA SER A 409 -1.18 6.05 35.15
C SER A 409 -2.63 6.49 34.82
N LEU A 410 -3.25 5.94 33.76
CA LEU A 410 -4.49 6.46 33.15
C LEU A 410 -5.63 5.44 33.05
N GLY A 411 -5.31 4.14 33.07
CA GLY A 411 -6.29 3.09 32.80
C GLY A 411 -6.76 3.18 31.36
N ILE A 412 -8.01 2.79 31.09
CA ILE A 412 -8.57 2.92 29.73
C ILE A 412 -8.72 4.39 29.34
N THR A 413 -8.17 4.85 28.23
CA THR A 413 -8.53 6.16 27.66
C THR A 413 -9.14 6.02 26.29
N GLY A 414 -10.27 6.64 25.99
CA GLY A 414 -10.85 6.76 24.65
C GLY A 414 -10.47 8.06 23.95
N SER A 415 -10.50 8.11 22.64
CA SER A 415 -10.81 9.31 21.87
C SER A 415 -11.73 8.96 20.69
N ILE A 416 -12.68 9.81 20.37
CA ILE A 416 -13.46 9.72 19.14
C ILE A 416 -13.32 11.07 18.47
N GLY A 417 -12.86 11.09 17.24
CA GLY A 417 -12.77 12.31 16.45
C GLY A 417 -13.22 12.11 15.02
N LEU A 418 -13.84 13.16 14.52
CA LEU A 418 -14.30 13.33 13.14
C LEU A 418 -13.54 14.51 12.58
N SER A 419 -12.82 14.32 11.49
CA SER A 419 -12.09 15.39 10.79
C SER A 419 -12.55 15.41 9.33
N PHE A 420 -13.26 16.48 8.96
CA PHE A 420 -13.72 16.76 7.60
C PHE A 420 -12.71 17.69 6.95
N LYS A 421 -11.91 17.19 6.01
CA LYS A 421 -10.71 17.90 5.52
C LYS A 421 -10.94 18.77 4.28
N ASN A 422 -12.14 18.76 3.71
CA ASN A 422 -12.50 19.55 2.52
C ASN A 422 -13.89 20.19 2.67
N PHE A 423 -14.18 20.78 3.82
CA PHE A 423 -15.44 21.45 4.12
C PHE A 423 -15.57 22.79 3.38
N SER A 424 -16.81 23.24 3.17
CA SER A 424 -17.15 24.55 2.60
C SER A 424 -18.15 25.28 3.51
N ALA A 425 -17.67 26.27 4.28
CA ALA A 425 -18.51 27.09 5.14
C ALA A 425 -19.39 28.06 4.33
N GLY A 426 -18.94 28.51 3.16
CA GLY A 426 -19.73 29.39 2.29
C GLY A 426 -20.95 28.68 1.72
N ASP A 427 -20.81 27.40 1.35
CA ASP A 427 -21.92 26.62 0.81
C ASP A 427 -22.85 26.05 1.88
N PHE A 428 -22.35 25.92 3.13
CA PHE A 428 -23.14 25.48 4.28
C PHE A 428 -24.41 26.33 4.48
N PHE A 429 -24.29 27.67 4.38
CA PHE A 429 -25.43 28.57 4.54
C PHE A 429 -26.31 28.69 3.29
N THR A 430 -25.81 28.29 2.12
CA THR A 430 -26.56 28.36 0.85
C THR A 430 -27.21 27.04 0.46
N TRP A 431 -27.04 25.97 1.27
CA TRP A 431 -27.59 24.63 1.06
C TRP A 431 -27.24 24.00 -0.31
N LYS A 432 -26.21 24.52 -1.00
CA LYS A 432 -25.72 24.01 -2.29
C LYS A 432 -24.70 22.87 -2.15
N GLY A 433 -24.22 22.63 -0.93
CA GLY A 433 -23.26 21.58 -0.60
C GLY A 433 -22.52 21.89 0.70
N PHE A 434 -21.72 20.94 1.19
CA PHE A 434 -20.91 21.10 2.41
C PHE A 434 -19.41 20.85 2.17
N TYR A 435 -19.00 20.67 0.92
CA TYR A 435 -17.64 20.30 0.54
C TYR A 435 -17.06 21.24 -0.53
N GLY A 436 -15.75 21.43 -0.53
CA GLY A 436 -15.02 21.92 -1.70
C GLY A 436 -14.10 23.13 -1.51
N ASP A 437 -14.10 23.82 -0.37
CA ASP A 437 -13.20 24.98 -0.12
C ASP A 437 -11.86 24.59 0.55
N GLY A 438 -11.65 23.31 0.85
CA GLY A 438 -10.45 22.83 1.54
C GLY A 438 -10.37 23.26 3.02
N GLN A 439 -11.48 23.67 3.62
CA GLN A 439 -11.54 23.99 5.05
C GLN A 439 -11.58 22.72 5.89
N ILE A 440 -11.10 22.80 7.12
CA ILE A 440 -11.01 21.64 8.02
C ILE A 440 -11.88 21.87 9.24
N ILE A 441 -12.79 20.94 9.52
CA ILE A 441 -13.52 20.87 10.79
C ILE A 441 -13.10 19.62 11.51
N GLU A 442 -12.66 19.76 12.76
CA GLU A 442 -12.33 18.64 13.63
C GLU A 442 -13.15 18.69 14.91
N LEU A 443 -13.88 17.61 15.17
CA LEU A 443 -14.56 17.36 16.43
C LEU A 443 -13.85 16.20 17.09
N LYS A 444 -13.47 16.33 18.37
CA LYS A 444 -12.74 15.29 19.08
C LYS A 444 -13.18 15.21 20.54
N VAL A 445 -13.43 13.99 21.01
CA VAL A 445 -13.83 13.66 22.37
C VAL A 445 -12.81 12.67 22.93
N ASP A 446 -11.96 13.08 23.86
CA ASP A 446 -11.09 12.19 24.64
C ASP A 446 -11.79 11.80 25.95
N LEU A 447 -11.60 10.56 26.41
CA LEU A 447 -12.20 9.96 27.60
C LEU A 447 -11.10 9.17 28.36
N GLY A 448 -11.24 9.00 29.67
CA GLY A 448 -10.30 8.28 30.53
C GLY A 448 -10.99 7.64 31.72
N GLN A 449 -10.61 6.41 32.05
CA GLN A 449 -11.19 5.55 33.07
C GLN A 449 -10.73 5.98 34.46
N TYR A 450 -9.42 5.94 34.72
CA TYR A 450 -8.90 6.46 35.98
C TYR A 450 -8.98 7.97 35.94
N TYR A 451 -9.33 8.56 37.10
CA TYR A 451 -9.35 10.01 37.27
C TYR A 451 -10.39 10.74 36.39
N GLY A 452 -11.35 10.03 35.78
CA GLY A 452 -12.51 10.61 35.10
C GLY A 452 -12.18 11.63 33.99
N TYR A 453 -11.01 11.50 33.36
CA TYR A 453 -10.53 12.42 32.33
C TYR A 453 -11.49 12.48 31.13
N ARG A 454 -11.96 13.67 30.74
CA ARG A 454 -12.85 13.86 29.57
C ARG A 454 -12.52 15.17 28.90
N THR A 455 -12.20 15.15 27.62
CA THR A 455 -11.93 16.36 26.83
C THR A 455 -12.84 16.40 25.62
N PHE A 456 -13.65 17.43 25.49
CA PHE A 456 -14.41 17.72 24.29
C PHE A 456 -13.73 18.89 23.58
N SER A 457 -13.43 18.75 22.30
CA SER A 457 -12.78 19.79 21.51
C SER A 457 -13.41 19.89 20.14
N ALA A 458 -13.54 21.12 19.67
CA ALA A 458 -14.00 21.45 18.33
C ALA A 458 -13.04 22.48 17.76
N SER A 459 -12.61 22.29 16.51
CA SER A 459 -11.76 23.24 15.81
C SER A 459 -12.17 23.40 14.36
N PHE A 460 -11.95 24.61 13.85
CA PHE A 460 -12.14 24.99 12.46
C PHE A 460 -10.84 25.62 11.96
N THR A 461 -10.41 25.23 10.76
CA THR A 461 -9.22 25.79 10.12
C THR A 461 -9.54 26.16 8.68
N GLU A 462 -9.26 27.42 8.32
CA GLU A 462 -9.12 27.90 6.96
C GLU A 462 -7.63 27.93 6.60
N PRO A 463 -7.10 26.96 5.84
CA PRO A 463 -5.67 26.87 5.59
C PRO A 463 -5.11 27.97 4.67
N TRP A 464 -5.98 28.62 3.87
CA TRP A 464 -5.59 29.66 2.89
C TRP A 464 -6.49 30.89 2.99
N ALA A 465 -6.44 31.57 4.14
CA ALA A 465 -7.20 32.79 4.38
C ALA A 465 -6.78 33.89 3.39
N PHE A 466 -7.79 34.63 2.89
CA PHE A 466 -7.63 35.73 1.94
C PHE A 466 -6.91 35.34 0.62
N GLY A 467 -6.90 34.05 0.24
CA GLY A 467 -6.21 33.56 -0.95
C GLY A 467 -4.69 33.51 -0.83
N THR A 468 -4.15 33.67 0.38
CA THR A 468 -2.72 33.59 0.68
C THR A 468 -2.43 32.32 1.51
N PRO A 469 -1.18 31.82 1.58
CA PRO A 469 -0.82 30.66 2.42
C PRO A 469 -0.77 31.03 3.92
N LEU A 470 -1.78 31.77 4.38
CA LEU A 470 -2.03 32.18 5.75
C LEU A 470 -3.14 31.29 6.30
N SER A 471 -2.82 30.41 7.24
CA SER A 471 -3.81 29.56 7.91
C SER A 471 -4.44 30.33 9.08
N LEU A 472 -5.76 30.38 9.13
CA LEU A 472 -6.53 30.88 10.27
C LEU A 472 -7.26 29.72 10.92
N SER A 473 -6.99 29.46 12.19
CA SER A 473 -7.63 28.40 12.96
C SER A 473 -8.32 28.97 14.20
N GLY A 474 -9.49 28.44 14.52
CA GLY A 474 -10.19 28.71 15.78
C GLY A 474 -10.60 27.40 16.42
N GLY A 475 -10.52 27.31 17.74
CA GLY A 475 -10.94 26.11 18.45
C GLY A 475 -11.35 26.38 19.88
N ALA A 476 -12.23 25.54 20.38
CA ALA A 476 -12.67 25.53 21.76
C ALA A 476 -12.54 24.12 22.33
N TYR A 477 -12.21 24.03 23.61
CA TYR A 477 -12.13 22.76 24.31
C TYR A 477 -12.64 22.87 25.75
N TYR A 478 -13.20 21.78 26.23
CA TYR A 478 -13.65 21.59 27.61
C TYR A 478 -12.99 20.32 28.14
N THR A 479 -12.15 20.45 29.16
CA THR A 479 -11.49 19.33 29.84
C THR A 479 -12.03 19.19 31.26
N TYR A 480 -12.34 17.97 31.66
CA TYR A 480 -12.74 17.59 33.02
C TYR A 480 -11.81 16.49 33.52
N TYR A 481 -11.32 16.62 34.75
CA TYR A 481 -10.35 15.70 35.35
C TYR A 481 -10.56 15.59 36.87
N ILE A 482 -10.26 14.43 37.46
CA ILE A 482 -10.40 14.13 38.89
C ILE A 482 -9.04 13.63 39.40
N ILE A 483 -8.41 14.26 40.39
CA ILE A 483 -7.02 13.91 40.77
C ILE A 483 -6.93 12.81 41.85
N SER A 484 -7.99 12.62 42.64
CA SER A 484 -8.02 11.56 43.67
C SER A 484 -9.43 10.99 43.90
N THR A 485 -9.50 9.85 44.58
CA THR A 485 -10.64 8.92 44.66
C THR A 485 -11.95 9.42 45.28
N SER A 486 -12.14 10.71 45.59
CA SER A 486 -13.50 11.25 45.85
C SER A 486 -13.71 12.77 45.98
N THR A 487 -12.70 13.65 46.06
CA THR A 487 -12.97 15.07 46.46
C THR A 487 -12.26 16.18 45.68
N GLN A 488 -11.38 15.89 44.73
CA GLN A 488 -10.63 16.92 43.99
C GLN A 488 -10.86 16.80 42.49
N SER A 489 -11.69 17.69 41.94
CA SER A 489 -11.93 17.84 40.51
C SER A 489 -11.29 19.11 39.95
N TYR A 490 -11.07 19.10 38.64
CA TYR A 490 -10.45 20.16 37.88
C TYR A 490 -11.14 20.26 36.52
N GLN A 491 -11.47 21.49 36.12
CA GLN A 491 -12.20 21.82 34.91
C GLN A 491 -11.45 22.91 34.15
N VAL A 492 -11.30 22.75 32.84
CA VAL A 492 -10.70 23.75 31.95
C VAL A 492 -11.66 24.02 30.82
N ILE A 493 -12.01 25.29 30.64
CA ILE A 493 -12.67 25.77 29.43
C ILE A 493 -11.65 26.63 28.71
N GLY A 494 -11.30 26.27 27.47
CA GLY A 494 -10.33 27.01 26.68
C GLY A 494 -10.87 27.38 25.32
N VAL A 495 -10.50 28.58 24.87
CA VAL A 495 -10.73 29.08 23.51
C VAL A 495 -9.39 29.53 22.95
N SER A 496 -9.13 29.20 21.69
CA SER A 496 -7.89 29.58 21.03
C SER A 496 -8.14 30.03 19.60
N THR A 497 -7.32 30.97 19.15
CA THR A 497 -7.26 31.45 17.77
C THR A 497 -5.81 31.44 17.34
N SER A 498 -5.53 30.85 16.20
CA SER A 498 -4.18 30.69 15.67
C SER A 498 -4.08 31.26 14.28
N VAL A 499 -3.01 32.01 14.03
CA VAL A 499 -2.62 32.48 12.70
C VAL A 499 -1.29 31.83 12.37
N GLY A 500 -1.24 31.09 11.28
CA GLY A 500 -0.06 30.36 10.81
C GLY A 500 0.30 30.73 9.38
N ARG A 501 1.56 30.61 9.03
CA ARG A 501 2.06 30.83 7.66
C ARG A 501 3.23 29.92 7.37
N ARG A 502 3.27 29.37 6.16
CA ARG A 502 4.44 28.70 5.61
C ARG A 502 5.50 29.75 5.25
N LEU A 503 6.69 29.66 5.83
CA LEU A 503 7.76 30.60 5.60
C LEU A 503 8.52 30.22 4.32
N PRO A 504 8.86 31.17 3.44
CA PRO A 504 9.63 30.88 2.23
C PRO A 504 11.15 30.72 2.50
N TRP A 505 11.62 31.16 3.66
CA TRP A 505 13.01 31.09 4.09
C TRP A 505 13.08 30.55 5.52
N PRO A 506 14.04 29.67 5.89
CA PRO A 506 15.17 29.17 5.08
C PRO A 506 14.83 28.18 3.96
N ASP A 507 13.76 27.42 4.11
CA ASP A 507 13.15 26.60 3.06
C ASP A 507 11.63 26.61 3.23
N ASP A 508 10.91 26.07 2.26
CA ASP A 508 9.46 26.06 2.27
C ASP A 508 8.88 25.04 3.25
N THR A 509 9.66 24.15 3.85
CA THR A 509 9.15 23.19 4.85
C THR A 509 8.97 23.82 6.24
N PHE A 510 9.35 25.09 6.40
CA PHE A 510 9.12 25.86 7.63
C PHE A 510 7.69 26.41 7.70
N THR A 511 7.10 26.28 8.89
CA THR A 511 5.83 26.91 9.25
C THR A 511 6.00 27.66 10.56
N ALA A 512 5.44 28.86 10.63
CA ALA A 512 5.38 29.65 11.85
C ALA A 512 3.93 29.96 12.18
N SER A 513 3.56 29.85 13.45
CA SER A 513 2.22 30.18 13.92
C SER A 513 2.25 30.92 15.24
N ILE A 514 1.31 31.83 15.41
CA ILE A 514 1.03 32.53 16.66
C ILE A 514 -0.38 32.15 17.08
N THR A 515 -0.52 31.60 18.28
CA THR A 515 -1.79 31.23 18.88
C THR A 515 -2.06 32.11 20.09
N LEU A 516 -3.20 32.78 20.09
CA LEU A 516 -3.78 33.42 21.26
C LEU A 516 -4.70 32.41 21.93
N ARG A 517 -4.53 32.17 23.22
CA ARG A 517 -5.35 31.23 23.98
C ARG A 517 -5.80 31.83 25.29
N TYR A 518 -7.10 31.79 25.52
CA TYR A 518 -7.72 32.06 26.79
C TYR A 518 -8.16 30.73 27.40
N GLN A 519 -7.86 30.51 28.68
CA GLN A 519 -8.38 29.37 29.42
C GLN A 519 -8.82 29.78 30.81
N TYR A 520 -9.92 29.18 31.26
CA TYR A 520 -10.47 29.34 32.59
C TYR A 520 -10.40 28.00 33.31
N LEU A 521 -9.69 27.98 34.43
CA LEU A 521 -9.43 26.82 35.25
C LEU A 521 -10.23 26.94 36.55
N CYS A 522 -10.93 25.87 36.92
CA CYS A 522 -11.67 25.77 38.18
C CYS A 522 -11.38 24.42 38.82
N GLY A 523 -11.00 24.37 40.11
CA GLY A 523 -10.71 23.12 40.79
C GLY A 523 -10.14 23.25 42.20
N SER A 524 -9.64 22.15 42.75
CA SER A 524 -9.09 22.08 44.12
C SER A 524 -7.78 22.85 44.30
N ILE A 525 -7.49 23.23 45.56
CA ILE A 525 -6.28 23.92 46.04
C ILE A 525 -4.98 23.24 45.56
N THR A 526 -4.96 21.90 45.52
CA THR A 526 -3.81 21.10 45.07
C THR A 526 -3.40 21.36 43.63
N ASN A 527 -4.21 22.03 42.80
CA ASN A 527 -3.89 22.34 41.40
C ASN A 527 -3.02 23.59 41.22
N PHE A 528 -3.14 24.55 42.14
CA PHE A 528 -2.41 25.82 42.11
C PHE A 528 -1.32 25.89 43.18
N GLY A 529 -1.15 24.79 43.93
CA GLY A 529 -0.19 24.60 44.99
C GLY A 529 -0.89 24.32 46.33
N VAL A 530 -0.43 23.31 47.05
CA VAL A 530 -1.06 22.82 48.31
C VAL A 530 -1.25 23.93 49.35
N ASN A 531 -0.38 24.94 49.35
CA ASN A 531 -0.39 26.05 50.30
C ASN A 531 -1.14 27.31 49.81
N ARG A 532 -1.90 27.23 48.70
CA ARG A 532 -2.58 28.39 48.10
C ARG A 532 -4.10 28.24 48.10
N ASN A 533 -4.82 29.19 48.69
CA ASN A 533 -6.29 29.21 48.73
C ASN A 533 -6.91 29.72 47.41
N ILE A 534 -6.55 29.10 46.29
CA ILE A 534 -7.04 29.49 44.96
C ILE A 534 -7.77 28.30 44.36
N THR A 535 -9.02 28.52 43.96
CA THR A 535 -9.89 27.50 43.36
C THR A 535 -10.26 27.83 41.93
N GLN A 536 -10.03 29.06 41.49
CA GLN A 536 -10.34 29.56 40.16
C GLN A 536 -9.18 30.42 39.67
N ALA A 537 -8.81 30.26 38.41
CA ALA A 537 -7.76 31.05 37.79
C ALA A 537 -7.99 31.14 36.28
N SER A 538 -7.69 32.29 35.70
CA SER A 538 -7.70 32.54 34.27
C SER A 538 -6.26 32.63 33.74
N GLU A 539 -6.07 32.17 32.50
CA GLU A 539 -4.84 32.34 31.74
C GLU A 539 -5.16 32.94 30.38
N PHE A 540 -4.51 34.07 30.09
CA PHE A 540 -4.31 34.53 28.73
C PHE A 540 -2.87 34.23 28.32
N SER A 541 -2.73 33.52 27.21
CA SER A 541 -1.45 33.06 26.72
C SER A 541 -1.25 33.38 25.24
N ILE A 542 -0.02 33.75 24.91
CA ILE A 542 0.49 33.88 23.54
C ILE A 542 1.47 32.75 23.32
N ILE A 543 1.25 31.96 22.29
CA ILE A 543 2.07 30.81 21.93
C ILE A 543 2.65 31.06 20.55
N ALA A 544 3.96 31.23 20.46
CA ALA A 544 4.68 31.22 19.19
C ALA A 544 5.18 29.80 18.92
N SER A 545 4.95 29.29 17.72
CA SER A 545 5.45 28.00 17.28
C SER A 545 6.15 28.15 15.95
N ILE A 546 7.37 27.64 15.84
CA ILE A 546 8.12 27.54 14.58
C ILE A 546 8.45 26.07 14.40
N SER A 547 8.03 25.48 13.29
CA SER A 547 8.28 24.09 12.99
C SER A 547 8.80 23.92 11.57
N ARG A 548 9.57 22.86 11.35
CA ARG A 548 10.06 22.42 10.04
C ARG A 548 9.80 20.94 9.90
N ASN A 549 9.13 20.52 8.84
CA ASN A 549 8.89 19.10 8.57
C ASN A 549 9.24 18.76 7.12
N SER A 550 10.34 18.03 6.92
CA SER A 550 10.83 17.63 5.60
C SER A 550 10.65 16.13 5.32
N VAL A 551 9.80 15.43 6.07
CA VAL A 551 9.60 13.98 5.96
C VAL A 551 8.63 13.65 4.83
N ALA A 552 9.06 12.77 3.91
CA ALA A 552 8.24 12.38 2.76
C ALA A 552 7.17 11.31 3.05
N ASN A 553 7.53 10.27 3.84
CA ASN A 553 6.61 9.20 4.23
C ASN A 553 6.37 9.26 5.75
N PRO A 554 5.15 9.57 6.22
CA PRO A 554 4.87 9.71 7.65
C PRO A 554 4.81 8.37 8.42
N ILE A 555 4.64 7.23 7.73
CA ILE A 555 4.50 5.90 8.38
C ILE A 555 5.88 5.28 8.64
N TYR A 556 6.75 5.29 7.62
CA TYR A 556 8.14 4.84 7.72
C TYR A 556 9.07 5.87 7.04
N PRO A 557 9.46 6.94 7.76
CA PRO A 557 10.39 7.94 7.25
C PRO A 557 11.75 7.31 6.96
N ARG A 558 12.23 7.43 5.72
CA ARG A 558 13.58 6.98 5.32
C ARG A 558 14.65 8.07 5.40
N GLY A 559 14.22 9.32 5.44
CA GLY A 559 15.08 10.49 5.44
C GLY A 559 14.27 11.75 5.77
N GLY A 560 14.98 12.80 6.16
CA GLY A 560 14.40 14.10 6.50
C GLY A 560 14.52 14.43 7.98
N SER A 561 13.81 15.46 8.42
CA SER A 561 13.87 15.92 9.81
C SER A 561 12.61 16.67 10.20
N GLU A 562 12.33 16.63 11.50
CA GLU A 562 11.26 17.36 12.17
C GLU A 562 11.90 18.23 13.25
N TYR A 563 11.68 19.54 13.19
CA TYR A 563 12.06 20.47 14.25
C TYR A 563 10.82 21.24 14.69
N THR A 564 10.63 21.41 15.99
CA THR A 564 9.53 22.21 16.53
C THR A 564 10.06 22.98 17.72
N TRP A 565 10.02 24.30 17.63
CA TRP A 565 10.18 25.20 18.75
C TRP A 565 8.82 25.78 19.12
N THR A 566 8.52 25.81 20.42
CA THR A 566 7.32 26.45 20.94
C THR A 566 7.71 27.34 22.11
N GLY A 567 7.31 28.60 22.07
CA GLY A 567 7.40 29.54 23.17
C GLY A 567 6.01 29.96 23.60
N GLN A 568 5.69 29.85 24.88
CA GLN A 568 4.42 30.23 25.48
C GLN A 568 4.70 31.25 26.57
N ILE A 569 3.99 32.38 26.51
CA ILE A 569 3.96 33.40 27.55
C ILE A 569 2.52 33.46 28.06
N SER A 570 2.35 33.32 29.36
CA SER A 570 1.06 33.35 30.06
C SER A 570 1.11 34.42 31.17
N GLY A 571 0.08 35.26 31.24
CA GLY A 571 -0.02 36.32 32.25
C GLY A 571 1.18 37.28 32.27
N GLY A 572 1.64 37.63 33.47
CA GLY A 572 2.85 38.43 33.69
C GLY A 572 2.58 39.94 33.65
N PRO A 573 3.59 40.81 33.45
CA PRO A 573 3.35 42.25 33.34
C PRO A 573 2.63 42.65 32.02
N PHE A 574 2.48 41.72 31.08
CA PHE A 574 2.04 42.00 29.71
C PHE A 574 0.64 41.48 29.38
N LEU A 575 0.18 40.41 30.03
CA LEU A 575 -1.11 39.77 29.75
C LEU A 575 -1.92 39.63 31.05
N PRO A 576 -3.26 39.77 30.98
CA PRO A 576 -4.12 39.56 32.14
C PRO A 576 -4.20 38.07 32.53
N GLY A 577 -4.58 37.80 33.76
CA GLY A 577 -4.78 36.44 34.29
C GLY A 577 -3.94 36.15 35.53
N GLU A 578 -4.43 35.24 36.37
CA GLU A 578 -3.79 34.84 37.62
C GLU A 578 -2.63 33.86 37.39
N ILE A 579 -2.69 33.07 36.31
CA ILE A 579 -1.62 32.15 35.95
C ILE A 579 -0.58 32.91 35.17
N SER A 580 0.66 32.86 35.64
CA SER A 580 1.75 33.63 35.05
C SER A 580 3.04 32.82 34.97
N PHE A 581 3.51 32.60 33.74
CA PHE A 581 4.76 31.93 33.44
C PHE A 581 5.21 32.17 32.01
N TRP A 582 6.46 31.85 31.73
CA TRP A 582 6.93 31.60 30.37
C TRP A 582 7.49 30.19 30.26
N LYS A 583 7.22 29.56 29.13
CA LYS A 583 7.58 28.17 28.84
C LYS A 583 8.13 28.09 27.43
N THR A 584 9.24 27.40 27.26
CA THR A 584 9.78 27.09 25.94
C THR A 584 10.07 25.60 25.83
N THR A 585 9.75 25.02 24.68
CA THR A 585 10.05 23.63 24.37
C THR A 585 10.63 23.54 22.98
N PHE A 586 11.59 22.66 22.80
CA PHE A 586 12.19 22.35 21.52
C PHE A 586 12.26 20.84 21.32
N THR A 587 11.86 20.40 20.15
CA THR A 587 11.90 19.00 19.73
C THR A 587 12.61 18.92 18.38
N ALA A 588 13.56 18.02 18.25
CA ALA A 588 14.29 17.73 17.03
C ALA A 588 14.28 16.22 16.79
N LYS A 589 13.97 15.80 15.57
CA LYS A 589 14.12 14.43 15.10
C LYS A 589 14.76 14.46 13.72
N ILE A 590 15.76 13.60 13.51
CA ILE A 590 16.47 13.50 12.24
C ILE A 590 16.44 12.03 11.83
N TYR A 591 16.02 11.78 10.59
CA TYR A 591 15.91 10.46 9.99
C TYR A 591 17.03 10.29 8.98
N GLN A 592 17.86 9.27 9.16
CA GLN A 592 19.03 9.01 8.31
C GLN A 592 19.04 7.55 7.85
N ARG A 593 19.09 7.34 6.54
CA ARG A 593 19.28 6.03 5.93
C ARG A 593 20.75 5.62 6.10
N ILE A 594 21.01 4.46 6.71
CA ILE A 594 22.38 3.94 6.85
C ILE A 594 22.73 3.06 5.64
N ILE A 595 22.05 1.92 5.48
CA ILE A 595 22.29 0.94 4.41
C ILE A 595 20.95 0.30 4.03
N GLY A 596 20.67 0.10 2.73
CA GLY A 596 19.42 -0.53 2.30
C GLY A 596 18.23 0.19 2.89
N ASP A 597 17.22 -0.49 3.43
CA ASP A 597 16.10 0.19 4.09
C ASP A 597 16.28 0.37 5.61
N LEU A 598 17.50 0.22 6.14
CA LEU A 598 17.82 0.47 7.56
C LEU A 598 17.92 1.98 7.83
N VAL A 599 17.14 2.46 8.79
CA VAL A 599 17.06 3.89 9.14
C VAL A 599 17.45 4.10 10.59
N PHE A 600 18.35 5.04 10.84
CA PHE A 600 18.64 5.54 12.17
C PHE A 600 17.94 6.88 12.41
N VAL A 601 17.28 6.98 13.56
CA VAL A 601 16.53 8.14 13.98
C VAL A 601 17.16 8.69 15.24
N SER A 602 17.66 9.91 15.17
CA SER A 602 18.16 10.63 16.35
C SER A 602 17.14 11.67 16.79
N GLY A 603 16.81 11.68 18.07
CA GLY A 603 15.87 12.61 18.70
C GLY A 603 16.50 13.41 19.82
N GLY A 604 16.07 14.66 19.96
CA GLY A 604 16.41 15.55 21.07
C GLY A 604 15.19 16.36 21.48
N GLU A 605 14.91 16.42 22.77
CA GLU A 605 13.81 17.18 23.35
C GLU A 605 14.33 17.94 24.57
N PHE A 606 14.05 19.24 24.63
CA PHE A 606 14.32 20.02 25.83
C PHE A 606 13.15 20.95 26.11
N GLY A 607 12.96 21.27 27.39
CA GLY A 607 11.99 22.26 27.78
C GLY A 607 12.37 22.97 29.05
N PHE A 608 11.93 24.21 29.11
CA PHE A 608 12.17 25.11 30.20
C PHE A 608 10.88 25.87 30.53
N LEU A 609 10.62 26.03 31.81
CA LEU A 609 9.46 26.70 32.38
C LEU A 609 9.99 27.61 33.49
N ASN A 610 9.50 28.85 33.56
CA ASN A 610 9.79 29.69 34.71
C ASN A 610 8.68 30.71 34.97
N LYS A 611 8.63 31.18 36.21
CA LYS A 611 7.73 32.23 36.68
C LYS A 611 8.33 33.60 36.35
N PHE A 612 7.50 34.65 36.25
CA PHE A 612 8.02 36.02 36.09
C PHE A 612 8.41 36.63 37.44
N LYS A 613 7.65 36.29 38.48
CA LYS A 613 7.88 36.63 39.89
C LYS A 613 7.74 35.35 40.73
N ASP A 614 8.45 35.26 41.84
CA ASP A 614 8.44 34.05 42.68
C ASP A 614 7.05 33.69 43.22
N ASN A 615 6.17 34.68 43.43
CA ASN A 615 4.81 34.45 43.89
C ASN A 615 3.80 34.14 42.78
N ASP A 616 4.21 34.09 41.51
CA ASP A 616 3.29 33.78 40.42
C ASP A 616 2.77 32.33 40.52
N ILE A 617 1.63 32.10 39.88
CA ILE A 617 0.94 30.81 39.91
C ILE A 617 1.15 30.10 38.57
N VAL A 618 1.51 28.82 38.66
CA VAL A 618 1.63 27.93 37.50
C VAL A 618 0.79 26.71 37.79
N SER A 619 -0.01 26.29 36.81
CA SER A 619 -0.87 25.13 36.96
C SER A 619 -0.04 23.85 37.01
N TYR A 620 -0.47 22.87 37.79
CA TYR A 620 0.16 21.55 37.88
C TYR A 620 0.42 20.93 36.50
N VAL A 621 -0.55 21.05 35.58
CA VAL A 621 -0.47 20.46 34.23
C VAL A 621 0.57 21.11 33.31
N ASP A 622 1.11 22.28 33.69
CA ASP A 622 2.13 22.98 32.92
C ASP A 622 3.55 22.57 33.30
N TYR A 623 3.76 21.90 34.44
CA TYR A 623 5.05 21.34 34.82
C TYR A 623 5.43 20.15 33.93
N PHE A 624 6.71 19.85 33.86
CA PHE A 624 7.21 18.73 33.07
C PHE A 624 7.25 17.46 33.92
N HIS A 625 6.66 16.41 33.38
CA HIS A 625 6.69 15.05 33.92
C HIS A 625 7.39 14.13 32.94
N MET A 626 8.10 13.11 33.42
CA MET A 626 8.79 12.15 32.56
C MET A 626 8.60 10.72 33.05
N GLY A 627 8.56 9.78 32.11
CA GLY A 627 8.45 8.36 32.38
C GLY A 627 7.53 7.60 31.43
N GLY A 628 7.73 6.28 31.39
CA GLY A 628 6.92 5.30 30.66
C GLY A 628 6.67 5.61 29.19
N GLY A 629 5.44 5.37 28.73
CA GLY A 629 5.07 5.38 27.31
C GLY A 629 4.59 6.72 26.76
N GLY A 630 4.54 7.76 27.59
CA GLY A 630 4.03 9.09 27.22
C GLY A 630 2.50 9.17 27.12
N LEU A 631 1.80 8.09 27.49
CA LEU A 631 0.34 8.03 27.60
C LEU A 631 -0.05 8.25 29.07
N SER A 632 -0.18 9.52 29.46
CA SER A 632 -0.50 9.90 30.83
C SER A 632 -1.54 11.02 30.88
N THR A 633 -2.26 11.16 32.00
CA THR A 633 -3.36 12.14 32.21
C THR A 633 -2.91 13.56 31.93
N ILE A 634 -1.63 13.80 32.21
CA ILE A 634 -0.93 15.05 32.02
C ILE A 634 0.19 14.77 31.02
N LYS A 635 0.52 15.78 30.21
CA LYS A 635 1.56 15.70 29.20
C LYS A 635 2.88 15.24 29.83
N THR A 636 3.21 13.97 29.60
CA THR A 636 4.39 13.30 30.16
C THR A 636 5.35 12.97 29.04
N ILE A 637 6.61 13.38 29.19
CA ILE A 637 7.68 13.05 28.25
C ILE A 637 7.97 11.55 28.37
N PRO A 638 7.82 10.76 27.30
CA PRO A 638 8.07 9.33 27.36
C PRO A 638 9.55 9.06 27.62
N LEU A 639 9.83 8.17 28.58
CA LEU A 639 11.14 7.59 28.83
C LEU A 639 10.93 6.10 29.14
N ARG A 640 11.09 5.27 28.11
CA ARG A 640 10.78 3.83 28.17
C ARG A 640 11.74 3.13 29.13
N GLY A 641 11.24 2.17 29.90
CA GLY A 641 12.01 1.50 30.96
C GLY A 641 11.83 2.11 32.36
N TYR A 642 11.22 3.30 32.46
CA TYR A 642 10.88 3.96 33.72
C TYR A 642 9.37 4.02 33.93
N PRO A 643 8.84 4.03 35.18
CA PRO A 643 7.42 4.25 35.44
C PRO A 643 6.97 5.67 35.00
N ASP A 644 5.70 5.80 34.57
CA ASP A 644 5.08 7.10 34.25
C ASP A 644 5.18 8.07 35.43
N GLN A 645 5.43 9.35 35.15
CA GLN A 645 5.45 10.47 36.12
C GLN A 645 6.37 10.28 37.34
N ASN A 646 7.36 9.38 37.27
CA ASN A 646 8.23 9.05 38.40
C ASN A 646 9.70 9.47 38.19
N VAL A 647 10.01 10.14 37.07
CA VAL A 647 11.35 10.64 36.75
C VAL A 647 11.40 12.15 36.96
N GLY A 648 12.10 12.58 38.00
CA GLY A 648 12.30 13.98 38.34
C GLY A 648 12.47 14.21 39.85
N PRO A 649 12.70 15.46 40.28
CA PRO A 649 12.73 15.81 41.70
C PRO A 649 11.33 15.81 42.30
N ILE A 650 11.25 15.74 43.63
CA ILE A 650 9.98 15.95 44.34
C ILE A 650 9.64 17.44 44.27
N ASN A 651 8.44 17.77 43.77
CA ASN A 651 7.98 19.15 43.69
C ASN A 651 7.26 19.54 45.00
N PRO A 652 7.80 20.47 45.80
CA PRO A 652 7.19 20.87 47.07
C PRO A 652 5.88 21.66 46.90
N GLU A 653 5.62 22.26 45.72
CA GLU A 653 4.37 23.00 45.49
C GLU A 653 3.16 22.06 45.44
N PHE A 654 3.34 20.81 45.00
CA PHE A 654 2.27 19.82 44.79
C PHE A 654 2.40 18.56 45.64
N SER A 655 3.44 18.47 46.47
CA SER A 655 3.65 17.33 47.38
C SER A 655 3.04 17.57 48.76
N THR A 656 2.49 16.51 49.34
CA THR A 656 1.97 16.44 50.73
C THR A 656 2.66 15.30 51.49
N ASN A 657 2.39 15.17 52.79
CA ASN A 657 2.92 14.05 53.59
C ASN A 657 2.46 12.67 53.07
N SER A 658 1.33 12.60 52.35
CA SER A 658 0.73 11.36 51.85
C SER A 658 0.87 11.16 50.34
N TYR A 659 1.34 12.18 49.60
CA TYR A 659 1.47 12.15 48.15
C TYR A 659 2.72 12.92 47.71
N ARG A 660 3.60 12.29 46.93
CA ARG A 660 4.80 12.92 46.38
C ARG A 660 4.63 13.11 44.88
N ASP A 661 4.74 14.34 44.44
CA ASP A 661 4.74 14.69 43.02
C ASP A 661 6.18 14.72 42.48
N TYR A 662 6.44 14.02 41.37
CA TYR A 662 7.73 14.06 40.68
C TYR A 662 7.59 14.89 39.41
N SER A 663 7.82 16.19 39.53
CA SER A 663 7.73 17.14 38.43
C SER A 663 8.80 18.21 38.55
N GLY A 664 9.08 18.90 37.44
CA GLY A 664 10.07 19.96 37.43
C GLY A 664 9.84 20.97 36.33
N LYS A 665 10.63 22.03 36.33
CA LYS A 665 10.51 23.12 35.36
C LYS A 665 11.48 23.00 34.19
N THR A 666 12.47 22.12 34.28
CA THR A 666 13.44 21.91 33.18
C THR A 666 13.53 20.44 32.87
N TYR A 667 13.55 20.07 31.59
CA TYR A 667 13.83 18.70 31.18
C TYR A 667 14.74 18.66 29.95
N LEU A 668 15.46 17.55 29.82
CA LEU A 668 16.26 17.22 28.66
C LEU A 668 16.12 15.74 28.36
N LYS A 669 15.98 15.40 27.08
CA LYS A 669 15.91 14.03 26.60
C LYS A 669 16.61 13.89 25.26
N PHE A 670 17.36 12.82 25.10
CA PHE A 670 17.92 12.35 23.84
C PHE A 670 17.45 10.94 23.56
N SER A 671 17.21 10.61 22.29
CA SER A 671 16.86 9.27 21.87
C SER A 671 17.58 8.88 20.59
N GLY A 672 17.89 7.60 20.45
CA GLY A 672 18.36 7.01 19.22
C GLY A 672 17.55 5.76 18.93
N GLU A 673 17.02 5.63 17.71
CA GLU A 673 16.27 4.47 17.26
C GLU A 673 16.83 3.93 15.95
N LEU A 674 17.20 2.66 15.92
CA LEU A 674 17.57 1.93 14.72
C LEU A 674 16.35 1.13 14.24
N ARG A 675 15.83 1.47 13.07
CA ARG A 675 14.57 0.93 12.52
C ARG A 675 14.86 0.06 11.29
N HIS A 676 14.26 -1.13 11.24
CA HIS A 676 14.35 -2.04 10.11
C HIS A 676 12.95 -2.47 9.64
N PRO A 677 12.59 -2.28 8.36
CA PRO A 677 11.28 -2.66 7.88
C PRO A 677 11.16 -4.18 7.73
N ILE A 678 10.02 -4.71 8.13
CA ILE A 678 9.66 -6.13 7.94
C ILE A 678 8.69 -6.23 6.76
N ILE A 679 7.67 -5.37 6.74
CA ILE A 679 6.65 -5.29 5.67
C ILE A 679 6.36 -3.81 5.41
N LEU A 680 6.33 -3.39 4.15
CA LEU A 680 6.02 -2.01 3.75
C LEU A 680 4.87 -2.00 2.73
N ASN A 681 3.72 -2.55 3.10
CA ASN A 681 2.52 -2.56 2.25
C ASN A 681 1.55 -1.46 2.71
N GLN A 682 0.75 -0.93 1.79
CA GLN A 682 -0.24 0.11 2.10
C GLN A 682 -1.32 -0.37 3.08
N SER A 683 -1.66 -1.67 3.07
CA SER A 683 -2.66 -2.28 3.95
C SER A 683 -2.10 -2.65 5.34
N VAL A 684 -0.79 -2.98 5.44
CA VAL A 684 -0.08 -3.31 6.69
C VAL A 684 1.39 -2.93 6.54
N SER A 685 1.88 -2.03 7.39
CA SER A 685 3.30 -1.68 7.46
C SER A 685 3.87 -2.07 8.81
N ALA A 686 4.88 -2.93 8.85
CA ALA A 686 5.51 -3.40 10.08
C ALA A 686 7.02 -3.17 10.04
N TYR A 687 7.60 -2.68 11.13
CA TYR A 687 9.04 -2.50 11.28
C TYR A 687 9.52 -2.76 12.71
N ALA A 688 10.69 -3.37 12.84
CA ALA A 688 11.38 -3.57 14.10
C ALA A 688 12.18 -2.32 14.47
N VAL A 689 12.34 -2.07 15.77
CA VAL A 689 13.09 -0.94 16.32
C VAL A 689 14.00 -1.43 17.44
N GLY A 690 15.28 -1.09 17.40
CA GLY A 690 16.15 -1.08 18.58
C GLY A 690 16.36 0.36 19.01
N PHE A 691 16.25 0.68 20.30
CA PHE A 691 16.35 2.06 20.76
C PHE A 691 17.15 2.21 22.05
N PHE A 692 17.69 3.41 22.25
CA PHE A 692 18.27 3.86 23.50
C PHE A 692 17.78 5.27 23.80
N GLU A 693 17.60 5.59 25.08
CA GLU A 693 17.10 6.89 25.53
C GLU A 693 17.89 7.36 26.75
N PHE A 694 18.04 8.68 26.83
CA PHE A 694 18.66 9.38 27.95
C PHE A 694 17.76 10.55 28.31
N GLY A 695 17.31 10.67 29.55
CA GLY A 695 16.47 11.80 29.93
C GLY A 695 16.42 12.06 31.41
N ASN A 696 16.16 13.31 31.79
CA ASN A 696 15.83 13.66 33.17
C ASN A 696 15.01 14.95 33.23
N VAL A 697 14.40 15.17 34.38
CA VAL A 697 13.66 16.38 34.77
C VAL A 697 14.34 16.97 36.01
N TRP A 698 14.46 18.29 36.07
CA TRP A 698 15.06 19.04 37.19
C TRP A 698 14.13 20.16 37.66
N SER A 699 14.35 20.63 38.89
CA SER A 699 13.51 21.66 39.50
C SER A 699 13.61 22.98 38.75
N ASP A 700 14.83 23.39 38.38
CA ASP A 700 15.16 24.64 37.69
C ASP A 700 16.45 24.46 36.84
N VAL A 701 16.79 25.46 36.02
CA VAL A 701 17.99 25.42 35.16
C VAL A 701 19.30 25.31 35.93
N SER A 702 19.37 25.90 37.14
CA SER A 702 20.56 25.82 37.99
C SER A 702 20.83 24.40 38.53
N ALA A 703 19.79 23.55 38.58
CA ALA A 703 19.88 22.17 39.06
C ALA A 703 20.21 21.17 37.94
N VAL A 704 20.34 21.63 36.69
CA VAL A 704 20.60 20.77 35.53
C VAL A 704 21.97 20.11 35.68
N ASN A 705 21.97 18.78 35.71
CA ASN A 705 23.19 17.98 35.74
C ASN A 705 23.17 16.91 34.64
N LEU A 706 23.98 17.12 33.60
CA LEU A 706 24.07 16.22 32.45
C LEU A 706 24.71 14.86 32.79
N THR A 707 25.37 14.71 33.95
CA THR A 707 25.91 13.42 34.37
C THR A 707 24.85 12.50 34.97
N ASP A 708 23.72 13.03 35.44
CA ASP A 708 22.61 12.27 36.04
C ASP A 708 21.42 12.14 35.07
N LEU A 709 21.70 11.77 33.82
CA LEU A 709 20.66 11.41 32.86
C LEU A 709 20.25 9.95 33.08
N LYS A 710 18.93 9.71 33.20
CA LYS A 710 18.38 8.36 33.32
C LYS A 710 18.41 7.68 31.97
N LYS A 711 19.04 6.52 31.91
CA LYS A 711 19.37 5.80 30.68
C LYS A 711 18.45 4.60 30.52
N SER A 712 18.04 4.33 29.30
CA SER A 712 17.36 3.09 28.95
C SER A 712 17.78 2.58 27.59
N ILE A 713 17.66 1.26 27.42
CA ILE A 713 17.81 0.59 26.14
C ILE A 713 16.64 -0.36 25.96
N GLY A 714 16.21 -0.58 24.73
CA GLY A 714 15.12 -1.49 24.46
C GLY A 714 15.03 -1.89 23.01
N PHE A 715 14.09 -2.79 22.77
CA PHE A 715 13.69 -3.20 21.43
C PHE A 715 12.17 -3.16 21.35
N GLY A 716 11.67 -3.00 20.14
CA GLY A 716 10.26 -2.90 19.91
C GLY A 716 9.84 -3.23 18.50
N LEU A 717 8.54 -3.39 18.33
CA LEU A 717 7.87 -3.62 17.07
C LEU A 717 6.89 -2.48 16.82
N ARG A 718 6.81 -2.02 15.59
CA ARG A 718 5.83 -1.04 15.13
C ARG A 718 5.01 -1.66 14.01
N ILE A 719 3.70 -1.65 14.14
CA ILE A 719 2.76 -2.17 13.14
C ILE A 719 1.72 -1.08 12.88
N PHE A 720 1.78 -0.47 11.70
CA PHE A 720 0.77 0.45 11.23
C PHE A 720 -0.30 -0.29 10.44
N LEU A 721 -1.55 -0.08 10.84
CA LEU A 721 -2.74 -0.57 10.14
C LEU A 721 -3.60 0.67 9.81
N PRO A 722 -4.08 0.86 8.57
CA PRO A 722 -4.76 2.09 8.14
C PRO A 722 -5.93 2.54 9.01
N ILE A 723 -6.70 1.61 9.58
CA ILE A 723 -7.86 1.92 10.43
C ILE A 723 -7.51 1.95 11.92
N VAL A 724 -6.57 1.10 12.34
CA VAL A 724 -6.22 0.95 13.75
C VAL A 724 -5.19 1.99 14.18
N GLY A 725 -4.37 2.50 13.26
CA GLY A 725 -3.23 3.35 13.52
C GLY A 725 -1.96 2.54 13.84
N MET A 726 -0.96 3.23 14.39
CA MET A 726 0.33 2.62 14.74
C MET A 726 0.24 1.88 16.07
N LEU A 727 0.51 0.58 16.06
CA LEU A 727 0.71 -0.28 17.21
C LEU A 727 2.21 -0.35 17.53
N GLY A 728 2.60 0.00 18.73
CA GLY A 728 3.95 -0.11 19.28
C GLY A 728 3.99 -1.13 20.40
N LEU A 729 4.96 -2.04 20.33
CA LEU A 729 5.32 -2.95 21.42
C LEU A 729 6.75 -2.60 21.78
N ASP A 730 7.03 -2.12 22.98
CA ASP A 730 8.37 -1.76 23.42
C ASP A 730 8.73 -2.53 24.68
N TYR A 731 9.92 -3.12 24.70
CA TYR A 731 10.50 -3.74 25.88
C TYR A 731 11.81 -3.05 26.18
N ALA A 732 11.86 -2.35 27.32
CA ALA A 732 12.95 -1.47 27.69
C ALA A 732 13.48 -1.76 29.09
N TYR A 733 14.79 -1.65 29.26
CA TYR A 733 15.48 -1.76 30.53
C TYR A 733 15.90 -0.37 31.03
N GLY A 734 15.47 0.02 32.23
CA GLY A 734 15.90 1.26 32.90
C GLY A 734 17.09 1.01 33.82
N PHE A 735 18.24 1.62 33.55
CA PHE A 735 19.50 1.34 34.26
C PHE A 735 19.64 2.05 35.60
N ASP A 736 19.04 3.22 35.76
CA ASP A 736 19.36 4.13 36.87
C ASP A 736 18.27 4.15 37.93
N LYS A 737 18.68 4.48 39.16
CA LYS A 737 17.76 4.75 40.27
C LYS A 737 17.00 6.05 40.08
N ILE A 738 15.76 6.07 40.55
CA ILE A 738 14.88 7.24 40.55
C ILE A 738 14.41 7.57 41.97
N PRO A 739 14.15 8.85 42.29
CA PRO A 739 13.69 9.25 43.62
C PRO A 739 12.38 8.57 44.08
N ALA A 740 11.54 8.15 43.13
CA ALA A 740 10.29 7.44 43.42
C ALA A 740 10.50 6.05 44.04
N ASN A 741 11.58 5.35 43.66
CA ASN A 741 11.91 4.00 44.12
C ASN A 741 13.34 3.98 44.69
N PRO A 742 13.58 4.58 45.87
CA PRO A 742 14.92 4.77 46.41
C PRO A 742 15.64 3.47 46.82
N GLY A 743 14.89 2.37 46.99
CA GLY A 743 15.43 1.04 47.31
C GLY A 743 15.98 0.27 46.11
N ASP A 744 15.67 0.69 44.89
CA ASP A 744 16.04 -0.02 43.68
C ASP A 744 17.22 0.67 42.97
N ASN A 745 18.29 -0.07 42.72
CA ASN A 745 19.46 0.45 41.99
C ASN A 745 19.20 0.62 40.49
N ASN A 746 18.24 -0.13 39.92
CA ASN A 746 17.79 -0.06 38.54
C ASN A 746 16.25 -0.22 38.47
N GLN A 747 15.63 0.13 37.34
CA GLN A 747 14.17 -0.03 37.15
C GLN A 747 13.77 -1.36 36.50
N GLY A 748 14.76 -2.15 36.08
CA GLY A 748 14.57 -3.46 35.46
C GLY A 748 13.96 -3.38 34.06
N TRP A 749 13.59 -4.55 33.54
CA TRP A 749 12.87 -4.67 32.29
C TRP A 749 11.40 -4.28 32.46
N ARG A 750 10.89 -3.44 31.55
CA ARG A 750 9.50 -3.01 31.51
C ARG A 750 8.96 -3.10 30.10
N PHE A 751 7.77 -3.67 30.00
CA PHE A 751 7.02 -3.71 28.76
C PHE A 751 6.10 -2.49 28.67
N VAL A 752 6.16 -1.77 27.57
CA VAL A 752 5.32 -0.64 27.23
C VAL A 752 4.54 -0.99 25.97
N PHE A 753 3.22 -1.06 26.10
CA PHE A 753 2.32 -1.24 24.96
C PHE A 753 1.82 0.13 24.50
N THR A 754 2.09 0.49 23.26
CA THR A 754 1.60 1.71 22.62
C THR A 754 0.73 1.35 21.44
N PHE A 755 -0.43 0.75 21.65
CA PHE A 755 -1.27 0.33 20.53
C PHE A 755 -1.78 1.50 19.66
N GLY A 756 -2.36 1.20 18.51
CA GLY A 756 -3.10 2.18 17.74
C GLY A 756 -4.49 2.41 18.35
N PRO A 757 -5.09 3.58 18.10
CA PRO A 757 -6.44 3.95 18.43
C PRO A 757 -7.48 2.81 18.58
N PHE A 758 -7.82 2.08 17.53
CA PHE A 758 -8.99 1.19 17.56
C PHE A 758 -8.77 -0.14 18.31
N ALA A 759 -7.56 -0.71 18.26
CA ALA A 759 -7.25 -2.01 18.88
C ALA A 759 -7.22 -1.94 20.42
N ARG A 760 -6.98 -0.74 20.95
CA ARG A 760 -7.03 -0.49 22.40
C ARG A 760 -8.44 -0.55 22.96
N ALA A 761 -9.47 -0.41 22.12
CA ALA A 761 -10.85 -0.30 22.57
C ALA A 761 -11.40 -1.61 23.09
N ILE A 762 -11.15 -2.64 22.29
CA ILE A 762 -11.68 -3.99 22.48
C ILE A 762 -10.89 -4.67 23.59
N ALA A 763 -9.55 -4.59 23.54
CA ALA A 763 -8.69 -5.22 24.53
C ALA A 763 -8.96 -4.74 25.96
N VAL A 764 -9.26 -3.45 26.12
CA VAL A 764 -9.33 -2.85 27.46
C VAL A 764 -10.75 -2.84 28.03
N TRP A 765 -11.81 -2.69 27.21
CA TRP A 765 -13.20 -2.91 27.67
C TRP A 765 -13.37 -4.31 28.30
N GLN A 766 -12.68 -5.30 27.76
CA GLN A 766 -12.68 -6.65 28.30
C GLN A 766 -11.81 -6.82 29.55
N VAL A 767 -10.69 -6.13 29.66
CA VAL A 767 -9.88 -6.15 30.90
C VAL A 767 -10.66 -5.49 32.04
N ALA A 768 -11.34 -4.36 31.81
CA ALA A 768 -12.15 -3.70 32.84
C ALA A 768 -13.40 -4.49 33.25
N TYR A 769 -14.00 -5.29 32.37
CA TYR A 769 -15.10 -6.17 32.74
C TYR A 769 -14.65 -7.38 33.57
N ASN A 770 -13.39 -7.79 33.44
CA ASN A 770 -12.82 -8.97 34.08
C ASN A 770 -11.96 -8.68 35.32
N VAL A 771 -11.51 -7.44 35.50
CA VAL A 771 -10.64 -7.02 36.60
C VAL A 771 -11.38 -5.96 37.42
N ASN A 772 -12.40 -6.40 38.16
CA ASN A 772 -12.75 -5.76 39.42
C ASN A 772 -12.05 -6.58 40.51
N ASP A 773 -10.88 -6.07 40.92
CA ASP A 773 -10.02 -6.44 42.04
C ASP A 773 -9.57 -7.92 42.17
N MET A 774 -8.24 -8.13 42.26
CA MET A 774 -7.54 -9.32 42.80
C MET A 774 -7.20 -10.53 41.88
N ALA A 775 -6.24 -10.44 40.95
CA ALA A 775 -5.73 -11.65 40.27
C ALA A 775 -4.17 -11.75 40.18
N PRO A 776 -3.56 -12.79 40.78
CA PRO A 776 -2.16 -13.23 40.58
C PRO A 776 -1.73 -13.46 39.11
N SER A 777 -0.42 -13.47 38.83
CA SER A 777 0.18 -13.66 37.49
C SER A 777 -0.24 -14.96 36.79
N GLU A 778 -0.63 -15.98 37.55
CA GLU A 778 -1.19 -17.25 37.08
C GLU A 778 -2.52 -17.07 36.32
N PHE A 779 -3.22 -15.96 36.51
CA PHE A 779 -4.52 -15.69 35.87
C PHE A 779 -4.41 -14.99 34.52
N VAL A 780 -3.22 -14.52 34.13
CA VAL A 780 -2.99 -13.76 32.89
C VAL A 780 -3.35 -14.61 31.65
N GLY A 781 -2.97 -15.89 31.64
CA GLY A 781 -3.31 -16.81 30.53
C GLY A 781 -4.82 -17.11 30.43
N GLY A 782 -5.51 -17.23 31.57
CA GLY A 782 -6.95 -17.43 31.64
C GLY A 782 -7.74 -16.21 31.15
N ILE A 783 -7.34 -15.02 31.60
CA ILE A 783 -7.91 -13.74 31.17
C ILE A 783 -7.70 -13.54 29.66
N ALA A 784 -6.50 -13.76 29.15
CA ALA A 784 -6.20 -13.66 27.72
C ALA A 784 -7.06 -14.62 26.87
N THR A 785 -7.22 -15.87 27.32
CA THR A 785 -8.07 -16.87 26.64
C THR A 785 -9.53 -16.43 26.60
N ARG A 786 -10.06 -15.94 27.73
CA ARG A 786 -11.43 -15.44 27.84
C ARG A 786 -11.67 -14.23 26.92
N ILE A 787 -10.70 -13.32 26.86
CA ILE A 787 -10.70 -12.13 25.97
C ILE A 787 -10.80 -12.54 24.50
N ILE A 788 -9.98 -13.51 24.10
CA ILE A 788 -9.95 -14.02 22.72
C ILE A 788 -11.31 -14.61 22.32
N VAL A 789 -11.91 -15.42 23.19
CA VAL A 789 -13.18 -16.11 22.94
C VAL A 789 -14.36 -15.15 22.85
N LEU A 790 -14.45 -14.16 23.75
CA LEU A 790 -15.62 -13.28 23.88
C LEU A 790 -15.70 -12.17 22.84
N GLU A 791 -14.58 -11.51 22.52
CA GLU A 791 -14.63 -10.31 21.66
C GLU A 791 -13.58 -10.30 20.56
N LEU A 792 -12.31 -10.59 20.87
CA LEU A 792 -11.23 -10.30 19.93
C LEU A 792 -11.33 -11.15 18.66
N ALA A 793 -11.59 -12.46 18.79
CA ALA A 793 -11.78 -13.31 17.62
C ALA A 793 -13.11 -13.03 16.87
N PRO A 794 -14.29 -12.89 17.52
CA PRO A 794 -15.52 -12.50 16.85
C PRO A 794 -15.43 -11.17 16.08
N VAL A 795 -14.83 -10.14 16.69
CA VAL A 795 -14.77 -8.79 16.13
C VAL A 795 -13.76 -8.70 14.98
N LEU A 796 -12.54 -9.22 15.16
CA LEU A 796 -11.52 -9.19 14.09
C LEU A 796 -11.96 -10.00 12.87
N THR A 797 -12.51 -11.19 13.10
CA THR A 797 -13.08 -12.00 12.02
C THR A 797 -14.22 -11.24 11.36
N GLY A 798 -15.09 -10.58 12.15
CA GLY A 798 -16.15 -9.66 11.73
C GLY A 798 -15.68 -8.66 10.69
N ILE A 799 -14.68 -7.88 11.07
CA ILE A 799 -14.12 -6.79 10.28
C ILE A 799 -13.48 -7.31 8.99
N ILE A 800 -12.70 -8.40 9.07
CA ILE A 800 -12.01 -8.98 7.91
C ILE A 800 -13.02 -9.52 6.88
N VAL A 801 -14.01 -10.28 7.35
CA VAL A 801 -15.06 -10.86 6.49
C VAL A 801 -15.95 -9.74 5.92
N ALA A 802 -16.25 -8.71 6.71
CA ALA A 802 -16.99 -7.54 6.24
C ALA A 802 -16.25 -6.80 5.12
N GLY A 803 -14.93 -6.61 5.23
CA GLY A 803 -14.13 -5.98 4.18
C GLY A 803 -14.08 -6.80 2.90
N ARG A 804 -13.78 -8.11 2.99
CA ARG A 804 -13.54 -8.95 1.80
C ARG A 804 -14.81 -9.54 1.19
N VAL A 805 -15.59 -10.26 1.99
CA VAL A 805 -16.74 -11.04 1.50
C VAL A 805 -17.87 -10.13 1.12
N GLY A 806 -18.18 -9.15 1.96
CA GLY A 806 -19.32 -8.32 1.66
C GLY A 806 -19.06 -7.25 0.59
N ALA A 807 -17.81 -6.82 0.37
CA ALA A 807 -17.45 -6.03 -0.81
C ALA A 807 -17.68 -6.83 -2.09
N SER A 808 -17.31 -8.12 -2.08
CA SER A 808 -17.60 -9.06 -3.16
C SER A 808 -19.11 -9.20 -3.40
N VAL A 809 -19.92 -9.36 -2.36
CA VAL A 809 -21.39 -9.48 -2.49
C VAL A 809 -22.01 -8.19 -3.05
N ALA A 810 -21.53 -7.02 -2.62
CA ALA A 810 -21.99 -5.74 -3.14
C ALA A 810 -21.65 -5.61 -4.64
N ALA A 811 -20.39 -5.89 -5.01
CA ALA A 811 -19.94 -5.83 -6.40
C ALA A 811 -20.72 -6.79 -7.31
N GLU A 812 -20.96 -8.02 -6.87
CA GLU A 812 -21.70 -9.03 -7.63
C GLU A 812 -23.15 -8.61 -7.86
N LEU A 813 -23.86 -8.16 -6.83
CA LEU A 813 -25.25 -7.70 -6.94
C LEU A 813 -25.39 -6.40 -7.73
N SER A 814 -24.45 -5.47 -7.58
CA SER A 814 -24.39 -4.26 -8.40
C SER A 814 -24.17 -4.58 -9.87
N SER A 815 -23.29 -5.55 -10.17
CA SER A 815 -23.09 -6.03 -11.53
C SER A 815 -24.38 -6.64 -12.10
N MET A 816 -25.05 -7.52 -11.34
CA MET A 816 -26.32 -8.13 -11.74
C MET A 816 -27.39 -7.08 -12.02
N LYS A 817 -27.45 -6.00 -11.22
CA LYS A 817 -28.36 -4.87 -11.44
C LYS A 817 -28.07 -4.15 -12.75
N ILE A 818 -26.80 -3.89 -13.07
CA ILE A 818 -26.40 -3.15 -14.27
C ILE A 818 -26.59 -3.99 -15.53
N THR A 819 -26.41 -5.31 -15.44
CA THR A 819 -26.69 -6.24 -16.55
C THR A 819 -28.18 -6.56 -16.70
N GLU A 820 -29.07 -5.85 -16.02
CA GLU A 820 -30.53 -6.05 -16.00
C GLU A 820 -30.98 -7.47 -15.59
N GLN A 821 -30.09 -8.27 -14.98
CA GLN A 821 -30.40 -9.63 -14.54
C GLN A 821 -31.38 -9.64 -13.37
N LEU A 822 -31.35 -8.60 -12.53
CA LEU A 822 -32.33 -8.42 -11.46
C LEU A 822 -33.74 -8.15 -12.03
N ASP A 823 -33.82 -7.37 -13.09
CA ASP A 823 -35.09 -7.06 -13.76
C ASP A 823 -35.60 -8.29 -14.51
N ALA A 824 -34.72 -9.05 -15.18
CA ALA A 824 -35.05 -10.35 -15.77
C ALA A 824 -35.63 -11.33 -14.73
N LEU A 825 -35.07 -11.37 -13.52
CA LEU A 825 -35.63 -12.18 -12.42
C LEU A 825 -37.05 -11.72 -12.03
N THR A 826 -37.30 -10.42 -11.96
CA THR A 826 -38.65 -9.90 -11.68
C THR A 826 -39.66 -10.25 -12.78
N VAL A 827 -39.24 -10.20 -14.04
CA VAL A 827 -40.07 -10.58 -15.21
C VAL A 827 -40.37 -12.09 -15.21
N MET A 828 -39.45 -12.92 -14.73
CA MET A 828 -39.65 -14.36 -14.52
C MET A 828 -40.52 -14.69 -13.28
N GLY A 829 -41.02 -13.67 -12.56
CA GLY A 829 -41.84 -13.86 -11.36
C GLY A 829 -41.05 -14.23 -10.10
N LEU A 830 -39.72 -14.13 -10.13
CA LEU A 830 -38.84 -14.40 -9.00
C LEU A 830 -38.46 -13.10 -8.29
N HIS A 831 -38.77 -12.99 -7.00
CA HIS A 831 -38.44 -11.79 -6.22
C HIS A 831 -36.92 -11.74 -5.92
N PRO A 832 -36.15 -10.77 -6.45
CA PRO A 832 -34.68 -10.78 -6.40
C PRO A 832 -34.11 -10.82 -4.97
N TYR A 833 -34.75 -10.12 -4.03
CA TYR A 833 -34.34 -10.14 -2.62
C TYR A 833 -34.46 -11.55 -1.99
N ARG A 834 -35.48 -12.33 -2.35
CA ARG A 834 -35.64 -13.70 -1.83
C ARG A 834 -34.72 -14.69 -2.53
N TYR A 835 -34.51 -14.51 -3.83
CA TYR A 835 -33.72 -15.43 -4.65
C TYR A 835 -32.21 -15.25 -4.46
N LEU A 836 -31.73 -14.00 -4.32
CA LEU A 836 -30.29 -13.68 -4.30
C LEU A 836 -29.77 -13.22 -2.93
N ALA A 837 -30.58 -12.53 -2.14
CA ALA A 837 -30.11 -11.98 -0.86
C ALA A 837 -30.22 -13.00 0.28
N MET A 838 -31.34 -13.73 0.38
CA MET A 838 -31.59 -14.69 1.46
C MET A 838 -30.55 -15.81 1.56
N PRO A 839 -30.14 -16.49 0.47
CA PRO A 839 -29.11 -17.53 0.56
C PRO A 839 -27.77 -17.00 1.09
N ARG A 840 -27.36 -15.80 0.67
CA ARG A 840 -26.12 -15.15 1.12
C ARG A 840 -26.19 -14.72 2.58
N LEU A 841 -27.36 -14.26 3.01
CA LEU A 841 -27.65 -13.94 4.41
C LEU A 841 -27.52 -15.17 5.31
N VAL A 842 -28.19 -16.26 4.95
CA VAL A 842 -28.13 -17.52 5.69
C VAL A 842 -26.72 -18.10 5.68
N ALA A 843 -26.04 -18.11 4.52
CA ALA A 843 -24.68 -18.59 4.40
C ALA A 843 -23.70 -17.78 5.27
N SER A 844 -23.83 -16.45 5.29
CA SER A 844 -22.96 -15.59 6.10
C SER A 844 -23.25 -15.75 7.60
N MET A 845 -24.52 -15.88 8.00
CA MET A 845 -24.90 -16.16 9.39
C MET A 845 -24.37 -17.51 9.90
N LEU A 846 -24.33 -18.53 9.03
CA LEU A 846 -23.85 -19.87 9.39
C LEU A 846 -22.33 -20.01 9.37
N MET A 847 -21.65 -19.43 8.38
CA MET A 847 -20.20 -19.56 8.23
C MET A 847 -19.41 -18.64 9.16
N MET A 848 -20.00 -17.53 9.57
CA MET A 848 -19.33 -16.58 10.45
C MET A 848 -18.93 -17.17 11.82
N PRO A 849 -19.80 -17.90 12.53
CA PRO A 849 -19.42 -18.66 13.72
C PRO A 849 -18.29 -19.66 13.49
N VAL A 850 -18.32 -20.39 12.37
CA VAL A 850 -17.29 -21.39 12.04
C VAL A 850 -15.92 -20.74 11.90
N MET A 851 -15.86 -19.59 11.21
CA MET A 851 -14.63 -18.82 11.05
C MET A 851 -14.12 -18.27 12.39
N VAL A 852 -15.03 -17.86 13.28
CA VAL A 852 -14.67 -17.37 14.62
C VAL A 852 -14.10 -18.49 15.48
N VAL A 853 -14.67 -19.71 15.45
CA VAL A 853 -14.09 -20.87 16.15
C VAL A 853 -12.67 -21.14 15.67
N PHE A 854 -12.44 -21.11 14.36
CA PHE A 854 -11.10 -21.27 13.79
C PHE A 854 -10.15 -20.17 14.28
N ALA A 855 -10.59 -18.91 14.27
CA ALA A 855 -9.79 -17.79 14.77
C ALA A 855 -9.45 -17.90 16.26
N ILE A 856 -10.39 -18.35 17.10
CA ILE A 856 -10.18 -18.62 18.53
C ILE A 856 -9.08 -19.67 18.71
N LEU A 857 -9.12 -20.78 17.96
CA LEU A 857 -8.11 -21.84 18.08
C LEU A 857 -6.69 -21.33 17.75
N VAL A 858 -6.56 -20.57 16.66
CA VAL A 858 -5.27 -19.98 16.26
C VAL A 858 -4.79 -18.96 17.29
N ALA A 859 -5.68 -18.12 17.81
CA ALA A 859 -5.35 -17.09 18.78
C ALA A 859 -4.95 -17.69 20.14
N ILE A 860 -5.61 -18.77 20.60
CA ILE A 860 -5.23 -19.49 21.82
C ILE A 860 -3.87 -20.16 21.66
N LEU A 861 -3.57 -20.74 20.49
CA LEU A 861 -2.25 -21.30 20.20
C LEU A 861 -1.15 -20.22 20.24
N GLY A 862 -1.42 -19.05 19.67
CA GLY A 862 -0.52 -17.88 19.76
C GLY A 862 -0.32 -17.40 21.20
N ALA A 863 -1.40 -17.32 21.98
CA ALA A 863 -1.35 -16.95 23.39
C ALA A 863 -0.56 -17.95 24.24
N PHE A 864 -0.67 -19.25 23.93
CA PHE A 864 0.11 -20.31 24.57
C PHE A 864 1.62 -20.13 24.31
N ILE A 865 2.01 -19.95 23.05
CA ILE A 865 3.42 -19.75 22.67
C ILE A 865 3.99 -18.49 23.34
N ALA A 866 3.23 -17.39 23.35
CA ALA A 866 3.65 -16.15 23.99
C ALA A 866 3.76 -16.29 25.52
N SER A 867 2.82 -16.98 26.17
CA SER A 867 2.82 -17.15 27.63
C SER A 867 4.00 -18.00 28.12
N VAL A 868 4.28 -19.11 27.40
CA VAL A 868 5.40 -20.00 27.72
C VAL A 868 6.75 -19.37 27.37
N GLY A 869 6.82 -18.61 26.27
CA GLY A 869 8.07 -18.02 25.80
C GLY A 869 8.45 -16.66 26.41
N ALA A 870 7.49 -15.90 26.94
CA ALA A 870 7.72 -14.50 27.36
C ALA A 870 7.32 -14.18 28.81
N PHE A 871 6.54 -15.03 29.48
CA PHE A 871 6.03 -14.75 30.83
C PHE A 871 6.46 -15.78 31.89
N ASP A 872 7.39 -16.69 31.55
CA ASP A 872 7.83 -17.81 32.41
C ASP A 872 6.67 -18.64 32.99
N ILE A 873 5.52 -18.65 32.30
CA ILE A 873 4.35 -19.46 32.68
C ILE A 873 4.58 -20.87 32.16
N THR A 874 4.53 -21.88 33.03
CA THR A 874 4.66 -23.26 32.58
C THR A 874 3.49 -23.66 31.68
N PRO A 875 3.70 -24.54 30.68
CA PRO A 875 2.60 -25.05 29.83
C PRO A 875 1.41 -25.60 30.64
N THR A 876 1.70 -26.20 31.79
CA THR A 876 0.71 -26.74 32.72
C THR A 876 -0.11 -25.65 33.41
N GLU A 877 0.51 -24.54 33.81
CA GLU A 877 -0.17 -23.40 34.43
C GLU A 877 -1.08 -22.70 33.43
N PHE A 878 -0.60 -22.48 32.20
CA PHE A 878 -1.41 -21.88 31.14
C PHE A 878 -2.67 -22.70 30.87
N VAL A 879 -2.52 -24.02 30.65
CA VAL A 879 -3.68 -24.89 30.37
C VAL A 879 -4.67 -24.93 31.54
N LYS A 880 -4.16 -24.93 32.79
CA LYS A 880 -4.99 -24.91 33.99
C LYS A 880 -5.76 -23.58 34.12
N ALA A 881 -5.09 -22.45 33.88
CA ALA A 881 -5.67 -21.11 33.92
C ALA A 881 -6.69 -20.87 32.78
N SER A 882 -6.37 -21.31 31.56
CA SER A 882 -7.29 -21.27 30.41
C SER A 882 -8.55 -22.08 30.68
N ARG A 883 -8.44 -23.26 31.31
CA ARG A 883 -9.61 -24.08 31.68
C ARG A 883 -10.45 -23.45 32.78
N SER A 884 -9.83 -22.81 33.78
CA SER A 884 -10.58 -22.18 34.88
C SER A 884 -11.33 -20.92 34.46
N PHE A 885 -10.90 -20.24 33.39
CA PHE A 885 -11.54 -19.01 32.87
C PHE A 885 -12.44 -19.28 31.67
N PHE A 886 -12.49 -20.52 31.18
CA PHE A 886 -13.35 -20.89 30.06
C PHE A 886 -14.74 -21.25 30.55
N PHE A 887 -15.70 -20.36 30.31
CA PHE A 887 -17.12 -20.65 30.48
C PHE A 887 -17.77 -20.94 29.13
N ILE A 888 -18.61 -21.97 29.05
CA ILE A 888 -19.34 -22.29 27.82
C ILE A 888 -20.21 -21.11 27.35
N ASN A 889 -20.74 -20.33 28.30
CA ASN A 889 -21.54 -19.15 28.03
C ASN A 889 -20.74 -18.04 27.34
N ASP A 890 -19.43 -17.95 27.61
CA ASP A 890 -18.55 -16.95 26.97
C ASP A 890 -18.32 -17.31 25.50
N LEU A 891 -18.14 -18.61 25.20
CA LEU A 891 -18.08 -19.11 23.83
C LEU A 891 -19.41 -18.87 23.10
N LEU A 892 -20.55 -19.20 23.73
CA LEU A 892 -21.87 -18.94 23.16
C LEU A 892 -22.10 -17.43 22.93
N GLY A 893 -21.60 -16.57 23.82
CA GLY A 893 -21.59 -15.11 23.65
C GLY A 893 -20.79 -14.64 22.43
N GLY A 894 -19.58 -15.17 22.24
CA GLY A 894 -18.76 -14.89 21.06
C GLY A 894 -19.41 -15.39 19.76
N LEU A 895 -20.03 -16.57 19.79
CA LEU A 895 -20.71 -17.14 18.62
C LEU A 895 -21.99 -16.39 18.27
N THR A 896 -22.81 -15.99 19.25
CA THR A 896 -24.00 -15.17 18.99
C THR A 896 -23.64 -13.82 18.37
N LYS A 897 -22.57 -13.16 18.83
CA LYS A 897 -22.01 -11.95 18.19
C LYS A 897 -21.56 -12.21 16.75
N SER A 898 -20.91 -13.34 16.50
CA SER A 898 -20.48 -13.70 15.15
C SER A 898 -21.66 -13.89 14.19
N ILE A 899 -22.79 -14.43 14.64
CA ILE A 899 -24.01 -14.52 13.83
C ILE A 899 -24.51 -13.11 13.47
N ALA A 900 -24.51 -12.19 14.44
CA ALA A 900 -24.89 -10.80 14.20
C ALA A 900 -23.95 -10.10 13.20
N PHE A 901 -22.63 -10.32 13.29
CA PHE A 901 -21.67 -9.82 12.31
C PHE A 901 -21.88 -10.40 10.91
N GLY A 902 -22.18 -11.70 10.80
CA GLY A 902 -22.52 -12.35 9.53
C GLY A 902 -23.79 -11.77 8.90
N LEU A 903 -24.84 -11.58 9.71
CA LEU A 903 -26.10 -10.92 9.34
C LEU A 903 -25.88 -9.50 8.85
N LEU A 904 -25.16 -8.66 9.61
CA LEU A 904 -24.85 -7.29 9.25
C LEU A 904 -24.01 -7.21 7.97
N THR A 905 -22.99 -8.06 7.84
CA THR A 905 -22.09 -8.10 6.68
C THR A 905 -22.84 -8.40 5.37
N ALA A 906 -23.73 -9.39 5.41
CA ALA A 906 -24.54 -9.78 4.26
C ALA A 906 -25.64 -8.76 3.96
N THR A 907 -26.33 -8.26 4.99
CA THR A 907 -27.42 -7.27 4.80
C THR A 907 -26.90 -5.98 4.20
N THR A 908 -25.79 -5.45 4.72
CA THR A 908 -25.16 -4.23 4.20
C THR A 908 -24.61 -4.44 2.78
N GLY A 909 -24.02 -5.61 2.50
CA GLY A 909 -23.53 -5.95 1.15
C GLY A 909 -24.65 -6.05 0.13
N CYS A 910 -25.73 -6.74 0.50
CA CYS A 910 -26.92 -6.83 -0.33
C CYS A 910 -27.56 -5.45 -0.54
N TYR A 911 -27.73 -4.67 0.52
CA TYR A 911 -28.32 -3.32 0.45
C TYR A 911 -27.53 -2.39 -0.45
N ALA A 912 -26.20 -2.33 -0.30
CA ALA A 912 -25.34 -1.55 -1.17
C ALA A 912 -25.39 -2.05 -2.62
N GLY A 913 -25.37 -3.38 -2.80
CA GLY A 913 -25.48 -4.04 -4.10
C GLY A 913 -26.74 -3.65 -4.88
N PHE A 914 -27.91 -3.78 -4.24
CA PHE A 914 -29.21 -3.45 -4.82
C PHE A 914 -29.42 -1.94 -5.04
N ASN A 915 -28.78 -1.08 -4.26
CA ASN A 915 -28.92 0.38 -4.34
C ASN A 915 -27.82 1.09 -5.13
N ALA A 916 -26.97 0.34 -5.84
CA ALA A 916 -25.96 0.92 -6.73
C ALA A 916 -26.59 1.73 -7.86
N SER A 917 -25.94 2.85 -8.22
CA SER A 917 -26.29 3.65 -9.41
C SER A 917 -25.86 2.93 -10.70
N LEU A 918 -26.50 3.25 -11.82
CA LEU A 918 -26.21 2.64 -13.11
C LEU A 918 -24.76 2.94 -13.57
N GLY A 919 -24.13 1.98 -14.27
CA GLY A 919 -22.78 2.11 -14.84
C GLY A 919 -21.63 1.54 -13.98
N SER A 920 -20.46 1.30 -14.59
CA SER A 920 -19.29 0.69 -13.93
C SER A 920 -18.74 1.51 -12.74
N GLN A 921 -18.86 2.84 -12.80
CA GLN A 921 -18.56 3.74 -11.68
C GLN A 921 -19.53 3.53 -10.49
N GLY A 922 -20.78 3.15 -10.75
CA GLY A 922 -21.76 2.83 -9.71
C GLY A 922 -21.43 1.55 -8.94
N VAL A 923 -20.81 0.55 -9.59
CA VAL A 923 -20.28 -0.67 -8.94
C VAL A 923 -19.09 -0.34 -8.03
N GLY A 924 -18.15 0.46 -8.55
CA GLY A 924 -17.01 0.96 -7.76
C GLY A 924 -17.48 1.76 -6.56
N ALA A 925 -18.40 2.72 -6.77
CA ALA A 925 -18.97 3.54 -5.72
C ALA A 925 -19.81 2.75 -4.71
N ALA A 926 -20.53 1.69 -5.09
CA ALA A 926 -21.28 0.84 -4.16
C ALA A 926 -20.36 -0.06 -3.32
N THR A 927 -19.25 -0.52 -3.90
CA THR A 927 -18.20 -1.28 -3.21
C THR A 927 -17.46 -0.38 -2.20
N VAL A 928 -17.23 0.89 -2.58
CA VAL A 928 -16.60 1.92 -1.71
C VAL A 928 -17.57 2.48 -0.66
N LYS A 929 -18.83 2.80 -1.00
CA LYS A 929 -19.88 3.24 -0.03
C LYS A 929 -20.10 2.23 1.09
N ARG A 930 -19.92 0.95 0.80
CA ARG A 930 -19.93 -0.12 1.81
C ARG A 930 -18.71 -0.02 2.74
N ASN A 931 -17.52 0.25 2.20
CA ASN A 931 -16.31 0.50 3.00
C ASN A 931 -16.38 1.81 3.80
N ASP A 932 -17.21 2.76 3.41
CA ASP A 932 -17.50 3.96 4.20
C ASP A 932 -18.44 3.68 5.40
N ALA A 933 -19.21 2.58 5.37
CA ALA A 933 -20.13 2.18 6.43
C ALA A 933 -19.53 1.15 7.43
N THR A 934 -18.40 0.51 7.08
CA THR A 934 -17.60 -0.32 7.99
C THR A 934 -16.11 -0.18 7.64
N PRO A 935 -15.23 0.17 8.59
CA PRO A 935 -13.90 0.71 8.29
C PRO A 935 -12.88 -0.41 8.02
N ALA A 936 -12.99 -1.14 6.91
CA ALA A 936 -12.02 -2.18 6.54
C ALA A 936 -11.75 -2.24 5.03
N GLY A 937 -10.57 -1.75 4.63
CA GLY A 937 -9.85 -2.15 3.42
C GLY A 937 -10.14 -1.34 2.15
N ASN A 938 -9.25 -0.41 1.82
CA ASN A 938 -9.09 0.07 0.44
C ASN A 938 -8.29 -0.98 -0.33
N ASP A 939 -8.97 -1.80 -1.14
CA ASP A 939 -8.38 -2.55 -2.25
C ASP A 939 -9.44 -2.77 -3.36
N ALA A 940 -10.17 -1.70 -3.72
CA ALA A 940 -11.03 -1.69 -4.91
C ALA A 940 -10.79 -0.40 -5.69
N THR A 941 -10.31 -0.52 -6.93
CA THR A 941 -10.13 0.64 -7.82
C THR A 941 -11.50 1.19 -8.29
N PRO A 942 -11.61 2.50 -8.63
CA PRO A 942 -12.89 3.20 -8.83
C PRO A 942 -13.75 2.74 -10.02
N ALA A 943 -13.33 1.72 -10.78
CA ALA A 943 -14.04 1.24 -11.97
C ALA A 943 -14.75 -0.12 -11.77
N GLY A 944 -14.66 -0.74 -10.59
CA GLY A 944 -15.11 -2.13 -10.43
C GLY A 944 -14.33 -3.12 -11.31
N ASN A 945 -13.09 -2.77 -11.69
CA ASN A 945 -12.21 -3.62 -12.49
C ASN A 945 -11.38 -4.51 -11.56
N ALA A 946 -11.61 -5.81 -11.60
CA ALA A 946 -10.56 -6.77 -11.28
C ALA A 946 -9.49 -6.67 -12.38
N THR A 947 -8.45 -5.87 -12.15
CA THR A 947 -7.24 -5.94 -12.97
C THR A 947 -6.36 -7.05 -12.42
N THR A 948 -6.21 -8.11 -13.20
CA THR A 948 -5.00 -8.94 -13.11
C THR A 948 -3.88 -8.22 -13.87
N PRO A 949 -2.60 -8.52 -13.61
CA PRO A 949 -1.44 -7.80 -14.16
C PRO A 949 -1.27 -7.77 -15.71
N ALA A 950 -2.30 -8.07 -16.52
CA ALA A 950 -2.20 -8.43 -17.94
C ALA A 950 -2.91 -7.50 -18.96
N GLY A 951 -3.30 -6.26 -18.62
CA GLY A 951 -3.58 -5.21 -19.63
C GLY A 951 -4.85 -5.34 -20.48
N VAL A 952 -5.94 -5.95 -19.99
CA VAL A 952 -7.25 -5.99 -20.68
C VAL A 952 -8.26 -5.11 -19.94
N ALA A 953 -8.80 -4.10 -20.63
CA ALA A 953 -9.84 -3.23 -20.08
C ALA A 953 -11.15 -3.41 -20.86
N VAL A 954 -12.19 -3.86 -20.16
CA VAL A 954 -13.54 -4.04 -20.71
C VAL A 954 -14.47 -3.09 -19.98
N THR A 955 -15.18 -2.23 -20.72
CA THR A 955 -16.18 -1.33 -20.12
C THR A 955 -17.49 -1.41 -20.90
N TYR A 956 -18.61 -1.38 -20.20
CA TYR A 956 -19.94 -1.50 -20.81
C TYR A 956 -20.53 -0.15 -21.31
N ALA A 957 -19.89 1.00 -21.04
CA ALA A 957 -20.52 2.32 -21.18
C ALA A 957 -19.91 3.28 -22.22
N GLY A 958 -19.20 2.77 -23.23
CA GLY A 958 -19.08 3.51 -24.49
C GLY A 958 -17.90 4.47 -24.66
N VAL A 959 -16.91 4.52 -23.78
CA VAL A 959 -15.54 4.90 -24.19
C VAL A 959 -14.50 4.08 -23.41
N ALA A 960 -13.69 3.26 -24.09
CA ALA A 960 -12.58 2.51 -23.46
C ALA A 960 -11.25 3.04 -23.98
N VAL A 961 -10.38 3.51 -23.07
CA VAL A 961 -9.04 4.02 -23.41
C VAL A 961 -7.96 3.16 -22.76
N THR A 962 -7.02 2.62 -23.56
CA THR A 962 -5.87 1.86 -23.05
C THR A 962 -4.56 2.31 -23.71
N TYR A 963 -3.44 2.33 -22.98
CA TYR A 963 -2.13 2.72 -23.54
C TYR A 963 -1.50 1.60 -24.38
N ALA A 964 -1.56 0.34 -23.93
CA ALA A 964 -1.17 -0.86 -24.69
C ALA A 964 -1.99 -2.08 -24.21
N GLY A 965 -2.89 -2.58 -25.06
CA GLY A 965 -3.83 -3.65 -24.72
C GLY A 965 -5.06 -3.69 -25.64
N VAL A 966 -6.01 -4.59 -25.38
CA VAL A 966 -7.27 -4.68 -26.14
C VAL A 966 -8.34 -3.83 -25.44
N ALA A 967 -8.88 -2.86 -26.16
CA ALA A 967 -9.99 -2.03 -25.69
C ALA A 967 -11.31 -2.55 -26.29
N VAL A 968 -12.24 -3.00 -25.44
CA VAL A 968 -13.54 -3.54 -25.89
C VAL A 968 -14.68 -2.68 -25.34
N THR A 969 -15.51 -2.12 -26.22
CA THR A 969 -16.78 -1.45 -25.83
C THR A 969 -17.96 -2.01 -26.64
N PRO A 970 -19.13 -2.28 -26.04
CA PRO A 970 -20.29 -2.76 -26.80
C PRO A 970 -21.00 -1.71 -27.66
N ALA A 971 -20.86 -0.40 -27.39
CA ALA A 971 -21.63 0.65 -28.08
C ALA A 971 -21.01 2.08 -28.03
N GLY A 972 -19.68 2.25 -28.13
CA GLY A 972 -19.08 3.59 -28.18
C GLY A 972 -17.60 3.65 -28.58
N VAL A 973 -16.88 4.70 -28.16
CA VAL A 973 -15.56 5.03 -28.71
C VAL A 973 -14.42 4.21 -28.08
N ALA A 974 -13.74 3.35 -28.82
CA ALA A 974 -12.55 2.64 -28.32
C ALA A 974 -11.27 3.36 -28.76
N VAL A 975 -10.47 3.86 -27.81
CA VAL A 975 -9.22 4.57 -28.08
C VAL A 975 -8.03 3.75 -27.56
N THR A 976 -7.05 3.46 -28.41
CA THR A 976 -5.83 2.75 -27.97
C THR A 976 -4.60 3.34 -28.65
N TYR A 977 -3.51 3.54 -27.89
CA TYR A 977 -2.27 4.09 -28.44
C TYR A 977 -1.42 3.04 -29.20
N ALA A 978 -1.42 1.78 -28.75
CA ALA A 978 -0.56 0.72 -29.32
C ALA A 978 -1.21 -0.71 -29.37
N GLY A 979 -2.54 -0.84 -29.28
CA GLY A 979 -3.25 -2.14 -29.22
C GLY A 979 -4.57 -2.22 -30.02
N VAL A 980 -5.34 -3.29 -29.81
CA VAL A 980 -6.51 -3.64 -30.64
C VAL A 980 -7.80 -3.04 -30.09
N ALA A 981 -8.56 -2.33 -30.92
CA ALA A 981 -9.88 -1.78 -30.57
C ALA A 981 -11.01 -2.67 -31.09
N VAL A 982 -11.97 -3.05 -30.24
CA VAL A 982 -13.13 -3.86 -30.62
C VAL A 982 -14.40 -3.15 -30.19
N THR A 983 -15.21 -2.75 -31.17
CA THR A 983 -16.55 -2.18 -30.92
C THR A 983 -17.55 -2.86 -31.86
N PRO A 984 -18.76 -3.24 -31.40
CA PRO A 984 -19.82 -3.72 -32.28
C PRO A 984 -20.52 -2.63 -33.11
N THR A 985 -20.56 -1.36 -32.64
CA THR A 985 -21.34 -0.28 -33.29
C THR A 985 -20.77 1.16 -33.13
N GLY A 986 -19.56 1.38 -32.58
CA GLY A 986 -19.01 2.72 -32.24
C GLY A 986 -17.62 3.08 -32.83
N VAL A 987 -17.19 4.34 -32.71
CA VAL A 987 -15.97 4.88 -33.38
C VAL A 987 -14.66 4.37 -32.73
N ALA A 988 -13.63 3.99 -33.49
CA ALA A 988 -12.32 3.61 -32.94
C ALA A 988 -11.23 4.64 -33.29
N ILE A 989 -10.38 5.03 -32.33
CA ILE A 989 -9.29 6.00 -32.53
C ILE A 989 -7.95 5.38 -32.08
N THR A 990 -7.06 5.05 -33.03
CA THR A 990 -5.71 4.52 -32.73
C THR A 990 -4.66 5.14 -33.67
N PRO A 991 -3.42 5.45 -33.22
CA PRO A 991 -2.36 5.93 -34.11
C PRO A 991 -1.68 4.84 -34.94
N ALA A 992 -1.73 3.55 -34.54
CA ALA A 992 -0.99 2.46 -35.19
C ALA A 992 -1.48 0.98 -34.94
N GLY A 993 -2.77 0.69 -34.67
CA GLY A 993 -3.24 -0.68 -34.31
C GLY A 993 -4.64 -1.11 -34.78
N VAL A 994 -4.82 -2.42 -35.02
CA VAL A 994 -5.97 -3.12 -35.68
C VAL A 994 -7.32 -2.94 -34.96
N ALA A 995 -8.42 -2.73 -35.72
CA ALA A 995 -9.80 -2.65 -35.23
C ALA A 995 -10.68 -3.82 -35.71
N ILE A 996 -11.61 -4.33 -34.87
CA ILE A 996 -12.50 -5.48 -35.20
C ILE A 996 -13.97 -5.16 -34.87
N THR A 997 -14.88 -5.31 -35.86
CA THR A 997 -16.35 -5.07 -35.76
C THR A 997 -17.13 -6.32 -36.25
N PRO A 998 -18.13 -6.87 -35.53
CA PRO A 998 -18.88 -8.07 -35.97
C PRO A 998 -20.27 -7.77 -36.58
N CYS A 999 -20.62 -8.47 -37.67
CA CYS A 999 -21.87 -8.34 -38.44
C CYS A 999 -22.94 -9.44 -38.16
N LEU A 1000 -24.23 -9.03 -38.26
CA LEU A 1000 -25.45 -9.70 -38.80
C LEU A 1000 -26.48 -10.51 -37.94
N GLU A 1001 -27.74 -10.03 -37.97
CA GLU A 1001 -29.07 -10.61 -38.36
C GLU A 1001 -29.59 -12.03 -37.94
N ARG A 1002 -30.84 -12.17 -37.41
CA ARG A 1002 -32.14 -12.43 -38.15
C ARG A 1002 -33.34 -12.99 -37.32
N VAL A 1003 -34.49 -12.29 -37.42
CA VAL A 1003 -35.93 -12.66 -37.69
C VAL A 1003 -36.56 -14.01 -37.26
N ILE A 1004 -37.70 -13.96 -36.52
CA ILE A 1004 -38.96 -14.72 -36.75
C ILE A 1004 -40.18 -13.81 -36.47
N GLU A 1005 -41.18 -13.88 -37.36
CA GLU A 1005 -42.33 -12.99 -37.62
C GLU A 1005 -43.68 -13.41 -37.00
N ARG A 1006 -44.57 -12.40 -36.83
CA ARG A 1006 -46.07 -12.38 -36.91
C ARG A 1006 -46.87 -13.18 -35.86
N THR A 1007 -47.90 -12.67 -35.20
CA THR A 1007 -48.94 -11.64 -35.50
C THR A 1007 -49.25 -10.77 -34.29
#